data_AF-A0A4Q3A9M1-F1
#
_entry.id   AF-A0A4Q3A9M1-F1
#
_cell.length_a   1.000
_cell.length_b   1.000
_cell.length_c   1.000
_cell.angle_alpha   90.00
_cell.angle_beta   90.00
_cell.angle_gamma   90.00
#
_symmetry.space_group_name_H-M   'P 1'
#
loop_
_entity.id
_entity.type
_entity.pdbx_description
1 polymer ?
#
loop_
_entity_poly.entity_id
_entity_poly.type
_entity_poly.pdbx_seq_one_letter_code
_entity_poly.pdbx_strand_id
1 'polypeptide(L)'
;EFFLPPDEEEELVRHVPRAVDWLTDVDPMGDVLVFLPGEREIRECADALDGRKYRNTEVLPLFARLGLGDQQRIFSPGSKRRIILATNVAETSLTIPRIVSVVDSGLARVSRWSPARGVQRLQIEEVSQASARQRKGRCGRVREGVCVRLYSEGNLTERAEFTDPEIRRSSLAGVILRMKSLGLPDIEDFPFLDPPAPKAIAEGYRTLREVGALDKEKNLTESGRTMARMPVDPRLSRMLLEARHEDCLGEILPVVALLESSDPKERPAEKIKQADAAHARWKDVDSDFRSILRLWLDLQRFREGRGWKRNQLRKFCGDTFLSYRRVTEWANVHDELKELVARELRWQIKPAPESVEKGASYEAFHRALLSGAPRQFGLWDREERAYRSASGGHFAVFPGSGLFGGKRWDWVMAMELVETTRLWARRIARIDPAWVEQVAPHLCTRRYGDGHWDDQHGAVYAKETVLCGGLPIVAGRRVHFGRIDPEGARKIFVREGLMQGGVRGKSRAAERLAALKEEIEGIEHKLRRPGGLWSEEAVLEFFESRLPQGMCTAKAFHDWRGKHEDQIMANRQDVVLENLDALDLEGHPDWLEHAGQEYALYYRAAPGERDDGVTMGVHIDQLPILPDWLPSWGVPGDLAWRAEWMIRSLPKDLRRECQPVAEASNGFAEEWRYQEKDGPLEVRLAQYLTKFSRFNVEPRDFDLERLPEELITKIWVCDDEENEIAFGKDVKALRAKLGKVVKDRFEAAANAEWERSGMKAWTEGDVPERIETSAGPAFPALVDEG
;
A
#
# COMPACT_ATOMS: atom_id res chain seq x y z
N GLU A 1 -58.01 18.77 30.54
CA GLU A 1 -56.62 18.35 30.29
C GLU A 1 -55.95 18.30 31.65
N PHE A 2 -55.16 17.26 31.91
CA PHE A 2 -54.57 17.01 33.22
C PHE A 2 -53.10 16.62 33.05
N PHE A 3 -52.28 17.02 34.02
CA PHE A 3 -50.86 16.69 34.07
C PHE A 3 -50.64 15.73 35.23
N LEU A 4 -50.07 14.57 34.91
CA LEU A 4 -49.70 13.53 35.86
C LEU A 4 -48.20 13.29 35.71
N PRO A 5 -47.33 14.16 36.26
CA PRO A 5 -45.89 13.98 36.16
C PRO A 5 -45.45 12.65 36.80
N PRO A 6 -44.33 12.07 36.33
CA PRO A 6 -43.82 10.81 36.88
C PRO A 6 -43.35 11.02 38.33
N ASP A 7 -43.49 9.98 39.14
CA ASP A 7 -42.81 9.91 40.44
C ASP A 7 -41.29 9.68 40.21
N GLU A 8 -40.43 9.81 41.23
CA GLU A 8 -38.98 9.60 41.06
C GLU A 8 -38.67 8.23 40.43
N GLU A 9 -37.94 8.25 39.31
CA GLU A 9 -37.56 7.06 38.51
C GLU A 9 -38.75 6.22 38.00
N GLU A 10 -39.96 6.78 37.89
CA GLU A 10 -41.12 6.06 37.37
C GLU A 10 -41.02 5.80 35.86
N GLU A 11 -40.85 4.54 35.47
CA GLU A 11 -40.87 4.11 34.07
C GLU A 11 -42.29 4.09 33.47
N LEU A 12 -42.38 4.24 32.14
CA LEU A 12 -43.66 4.22 31.40
C LEU A 12 -44.52 2.98 31.69
N VAL A 13 -43.90 1.82 31.92
CA VAL A 13 -44.59 0.57 32.23
C VAL A 13 -45.40 0.63 33.54
N ARG A 14 -45.04 1.52 34.46
CA ARG A 14 -45.79 1.80 35.70
C ARG A 14 -46.69 3.03 35.55
N HIS A 15 -46.17 4.07 34.89
CA HIS A 15 -46.84 5.35 34.75
C HIS A 15 -48.10 5.29 33.88
N VAL A 16 -48.06 4.51 32.79
CA VAL A 16 -49.21 4.33 31.88
C VAL A 16 -50.38 3.65 32.61
N PRO A 17 -50.22 2.50 33.29
CA PRO A 17 -51.28 1.94 34.12
C PRO A 17 -51.83 2.92 35.16
N ARG A 18 -50.97 3.70 35.86
CA ARG A 18 -51.42 4.71 36.82
C ARG A 18 -52.34 5.76 36.19
N ALA A 19 -52.00 6.23 34.99
CA ALA A 19 -52.84 7.17 34.24
C ALA A 19 -54.15 6.54 33.74
N VAL A 20 -54.11 5.27 33.32
CA VAL A 20 -55.30 4.52 32.89
C VAL A 20 -56.23 4.19 34.05
N ASP A 21 -55.70 3.88 35.23
CA ASP A 21 -56.48 3.71 36.46
C ASP A 21 -57.24 5.00 36.79
N TRP A 22 -56.53 6.13 36.82
CA TRP A 22 -57.13 7.44 37.03
C TRP A 22 -58.22 7.76 36.00
N LEU A 23 -57.99 7.46 34.72
CA LEU A 23 -59.00 7.62 33.67
C LEU A 23 -60.20 6.68 33.84
N THR A 24 -59.99 5.48 34.40
CA THR A 24 -61.05 4.50 34.64
C THR A 24 -62.00 4.96 35.74
N ASP A 25 -61.49 5.69 36.74
CA ASP A 25 -62.31 6.33 37.77
C ASP A 25 -63.17 7.48 37.20
N VAL A 26 -62.69 8.16 36.15
CA VAL A 26 -63.41 9.24 35.46
C VAL A 26 -64.45 8.71 34.47
N ASP A 27 -64.07 7.77 33.59
CA ASP A 27 -64.95 7.14 32.60
C ASP A 27 -64.57 5.66 32.40
N PRO A 28 -65.24 4.72 33.09
CA PRO A 28 -64.85 3.33 33.09
C PRO A 28 -65.09 2.61 31.76
N MET A 29 -65.88 3.18 30.85
CA MET A 29 -66.26 2.60 29.54
C MET A 29 -65.61 3.33 28.35
N GLY A 30 -64.96 4.48 28.57
CA GLY A 30 -64.36 5.30 27.53
C GLY A 30 -63.12 4.67 26.89
N ASP A 31 -63.07 4.63 25.56
CA ASP A 31 -61.87 4.14 24.86
C ASP A 31 -60.71 5.14 25.05
N VAL A 32 -59.55 4.58 25.40
CA VAL A 32 -58.32 5.30 25.71
C VAL A 32 -57.32 5.12 24.58
N LEU A 33 -56.71 6.20 24.11
CA LEU A 33 -55.57 6.18 23.21
C LEU A 33 -54.30 6.59 23.97
N VAL A 34 -53.33 5.69 24.07
CA VAL A 34 -52.05 5.93 24.75
C VAL A 34 -50.97 6.16 23.70
N PHE A 35 -50.31 7.31 23.72
CA PHE A 35 -49.16 7.59 22.85
C PHE A 35 -47.86 7.14 23.50
N LEU A 36 -47.11 6.28 22.83
CA LEU A 36 -45.82 5.74 23.27
C LEU A 36 -44.73 5.88 22.19
N PRO A 37 -43.44 5.91 22.58
CA PRO A 37 -42.36 6.19 21.64
C PRO A 37 -42.06 5.04 20.68
N GLY A 38 -42.38 3.78 21.02
CA GLY A 38 -42.00 2.64 20.17
C GLY A 38 -42.68 1.32 20.52
N GLU A 39 -42.39 0.31 19.70
CA GLU A 39 -42.96 -1.03 19.80
C GLU A 39 -42.61 -1.74 21.12
N ARG A 40 -41.38 -1.57 21.62
CA ARG A 40 -40.96 -2.17 22.88
C ARG A 40 -41.81 -1.64 24.04
N GLU A 41 -41.89 -0.31 24.15
CA GLU A 41 -42.65 0.36 25.21
C GLU A 41 -44.15 0.03 25.10
N ILE A 42 -44.69 -0.08 23.87
CA ILE A 42 -46.08 -0.52 23.64
C ILE A 42 -46.34 -1.91 24.24
N ARG A 43 -45.43 -2.87 24.04
CA ARG A 43 -45.61 -4.24 24.52
C ARG A 43 -45.48 -4.33 26.04
N GLU A 44 -44.45 -3.71 26.61
CA GLU A 44 -44.24 -3.66 28.07
C GLU A 44 -45.46 -3.05 28.78
N CYS A 45 -45.96 -1.92 28.28
CA CYS A 45 -47.18 -1.30 28.82
C CYS A 45 -48.44 -2.14 28.57
N ALA A 46 -48.54 -2.84 27.44
CA ALA A 46 -49.67 -3.73 27.16
C ALA A 46 -49.72 -4.89 28.17
N ASP A 47 -48.60 -5.56 28.40
CA ASP A 47 -48.49 -6.65 29.38
C ASP A 47 -48.86 -6.18 30.79
N ALA A 48 -48.39 -4.99 31.18
CA ALA A 48 -48.73 -4.38 32.47
C ALA A 48 -50.23 -4.04 32.60
N LEU A 49 -50.85 -3.54 31.54
CA LEU A 49 -52.29 -3.23 31.51
C LEU A 49 -53.16 -4.49 31.49
N ASP A 50 -52.75 -5.54 30.77
CA ASP A 50 -53.44 -6.83 30.77
C ASP A 50 -53.43 -7.46 32.19
N GLY A 51 -52.33 -7.28 32.92
CA GLY A 51 -52.21 -7.68 34.32
C GLY A 51 -53.22 -7.01 35.26
N ARG A 52 -53.75 -5.82 34.91
CA ARG A 52 -54.76 -5.09 35.70
C ARG A 52 -56.16 -5.70 35.59
N LYS A 53 -56.43 -6.48 34.55
CA LYS A 53 -57.71 -7.19 34.33
C LYS A 53 -58.95 -6.29 34.42
N TYR A 54 -58.93 -5.13 33.74
CA TYR A 54 -60.10 -4.24 33.66
C TYR A 54 -61.35 -4.94 33.11
N ARG A 55 -62.52 -4.64 33.68
CA ARG A 55 -63.79 -5.27 33.28
C ARG A 55 -64.21 -4.83 31.87
N ASN A 56 -64.55 -5.79 31.01
CA ASN A 56 -65.02 -5.54 29.64
C ASN A 56 -64.06 -4.66 28.80
N THR A 57 -62.76 -4.78 29.01
CA THR A 57 -61.74 -3.98 28.32
C THR A 57 -60.80 -4.87 27.50
N GLU A 58 -60.37 -4.37 26.34
CA GLU A 58 -59.32 -4.97 25.52
C GLU A 58 -58.15 -4.03 25.36
N VAL A 59 -56.93 -4.56 25.50
CA VAL A 59 -55.68 -3.85 25.28
C VAL A 59 -55.18 -4.16 23.87
N LEU A 60 -54.98 -3.13 23.04
CA LEU A 60 -54.69 -3.29 21.62
C LEU A 60 -53.45 -2.47 21.22
N PRO A 61 -52.37 -3.10 20.72
CA PRO A 61 -51.19 -2.37 20.24
C PRO A 61 -51.42 -1.80 18.84
N LEU A 62 -50.82 -0.64 18.53
CA LEU A 62 -50.86 0.01 17.22
C LEU A 62 -49.51 0.62 16.84
N PHE A 63 -48.80 0.00 15.90
CA PHE A 63 -47.54 0.53 15.35
C PHE A 63 -47.38 0.13 13.88
N ALA A 64 -46.49 0.81 13.16
CA ALA A 64 -46.36 0.70 11.71
C ALA A 64 -46.14 -0.75 11.18
N ARG A 65 -45.55 -1.62 12.01
CA ARG A 65 -45.26 -3.02 11.65
C ARG A 65 -46.35 -4.03 12.01
N LEU A 66 -47.44 -3.59 12.63
CA LEU A 66 -48.53 -4.46 13.07
C LEU A 66 -49.24 -5.14 11.87
N GLY A 67 -49.62 -6.40 12.04
CA GLY A 67 -50.35 -7.18 11.02
C GLY A 67 -51.74 -6.59 10.71
N LEU A 68 -52.25 -6.89 9.51
CA LEU A 68 -53.54 -6.34 9.03
C LEU A 68 -54.74 -6.74 9.91
N GLY A 69 -54.76 -7.98 10.41
CA GLY A 69 -55.85 -8.47 11.27
C GLY A 69 -55.96 -7.65 12.56
N ASP A 70 -54.82 -7.39 13.21
CA ASP A 70 -54.78 -6.60 14.44
C ASP A 70 -55.09 -5.12 14.19
N GLN A 71 -54.63 -4.55 13.07
CA GLN A 71 -55.03 -3.20 12.66
C GLN A 71 -56.55 -3.10 12.44
N GLN A 72 -57.18 -4.08 11.79
CA GLN A 72 -58.63 -4.06 11.54
C GLN A 72 -59.45 -4.09 12.84
N ARG A 73 -58.99 -4.81 13.87
CA ARG A 73 -59.64 -4.84 15.20
C ARG A 73 -59.71 -3.45 15.84
N ILE A 74 -58.77 -2.56 15.52
CA ILE A 74 -58.73 -1.18 16.04
C ILE A 74 -59.74 -0.29 15.31
N PHE A 75 -60.00 -0.52 14.02
CA PHE A 75 -60.94 0.26 13.23
C PHE A 75 -62.37 -0.27 13.24
N SER A 76 -62.58 -1.52 13.64
CA SER A 76 -63.89 -2.17 13.75
C SER A 76 -64.25 -2.42 15.22
N PRO A 77 -64.70 -1.38 15.97
CA PRO A 77 -64.95 -1.49 17.40
C PRO A 77 -66.06 -2.48 17.74
N GLY A 78 -65.80 -3.41 18.66
CA GLY A 78 -66.82 -4.24 19.31
C GLY A 78 -67.52 -3.52 20.49
N SER A 79 -68.21 -4.25 21.36
CA SER A 79 -68.93 -3.66 22.52
C SER A 79 -68.05 -3.34 23.72
N LYS A 80 -66.84 -3.91 23.81
CA LYS A 80 -65.89 -3.70 24.91
C LYS A 80 -65.22 -2.31 24.84
N ARG A 81 -64.75 -1.83 25.99
CA ARG A 81 -63.82 -0.68 26.09
C ARG A 81 -62.48 -1.06 25.49
N ARG A 82 -61.79 -0.12 24.86
CA ARG A 82 -60.48 -0.36 24.25
C ARG A 82 -59.42 0.57 24.83
N ILE A 83 -58.29 0.02 25.21
CA ILE A 83 -57.07 0.78 25.52
C ILE A 83 -56.10 0.53 24.37
N ILE A 84 -55.90 1.53 23.52
CA ILE A 84 -55.12 1.42 22.30
C ILE A 84 -53.76 2.06 22.54
N LEU A 85 -52.68 1.27 22.51
CA LEU A 85 -51.32 1.75 22.71
C LEU A 85 -50.65 1.99 21.36
N ALA A 86 -50.42 3.25 21.01
CA ALA A 86 -50.03 3.68 19.67
C ALA A 86 -48.74 4.49 19.64
N THR A 87 -48.00 4.39 18.54
CA THR A 87 -46.99 5.41 18.18
C THR A 87 -47.65 6.62 17.52
N ASN A 88 -46.84 7.55 16.99
CA ASN A 88 -47.30 8.72 16.23
C ASN A 88 -48.16 8.38 15.00
N VAL A 89 -48.29 7.09 14.63
CA VAL A 89 -49.22 6.64 13.58
C VAL A 89 -50.67 7.08 13.84
N ALA A 90 -51.06 7.25 15.11
CA ALA A 90 -52.38 7.73 15.50
C ALA A 90 -52.49 9.28 15.57
N GLU A 91 -51.37 10.01 15.47
CA GLU A 91 -51.28 11.45 15.71
C GLU A 91 -51.84 12.30 14.57
N THR A 92 -51.65 11.87 13.31
CA THR A 92 -52.07 12.59 12.10
C THR A 92 -52.95 11.71 11.22
N SER A 93 -52.37 10.66 10.63
CA SER A 93 -52.91 9.93 9.48
C SER A 93 -54.09 8.98 9.74
N LEU A 94 -54.38 8.63 11.01
CA LEU A 94 -55.43 7.66 11.35
C LEU A 94 -56.49 8.26 12.27
N THR A 95 -57.76 8.07 11.91
CA THR A 95 -58.94 8.39 12.73
C THR A 95 -59.43 7.11 13.41
N ILE A 96 -59.04 6.92 14.66
CA ILE A 96 -59.52 5.78 15.46
C ILE A 96 -60.92 6.14 16.01
N PRO A 97 -61.95 5.32 15.77
CA PRO A 97 -63.29 5.62 16.26
C PRO A 97 -63.38 5.49 17.79
N ARG A 98 -64.36 6.16 18.40
CA ARG A 98 -64.74 6.06 19.84
C ARG A 98 -63.70 6.51 20.87
N ILE A 99 -62.54 7.04 20.47
CA ILE A 99 -61.56 7.59 21.42
C ILE A 99 -62.18 8.78 22.16
N VAL A 100 -62.23 8.69 23.49
CA VAL A 100 -62.71 9.76 24.39
C VAL A 100 -61.67 10.18 25.41
N SER A 101 -60.61 9.38 25.59
CA SER A 101 -59.50 9.71 26.46
C SER A 101 -58.17 9.51 25.77
N VAL A 102 -57.20 10.37 26.07
CA VAL A 102 -55.81 10.26 25.60
C VAL A 102 -54.88 10.21 26.80
N VAL A 103 -53.91 9.32 26.77
CA VAL A 103 -52.73 9.36 27.63
C VAL A 103 -51.53 9.69 26.74
N ASP A 104 -50.88 10.81 26.99
CA ASP A 104 -49.72 11.26 26.23
C ASP A 104 -48.45 11.10 27.04
N SER A 105 -47.57 10.15 26.65
CA SER A 105 -46.24 10.00 27.24
C SER A 105 -45.35 11.23 27.04
N GLY A 106 -45.66 12.07 26.06
CA GLY A 106 -44.85 13.23 25.70
C GLY A 106 -43.58 12.84 24.94
N LEU A 107 -43.40 11.56 24.60
CA LEU A 107 -42.22 11.07 23.90
C LEU A 107 -42.59 10.59 22.49
N ALA A 108 -41.63 10.66 21.59
CA ALA A 108 -41.71 10.10 20.25
C ALA A 108 -40.33 9.58 19.82
N ARG A 109 -40.32 8.47 19.08
CA ARG A 109 -39.12 8.04 18.38
C ARG A 109 -39.03 8.75 17.03
N VAL A 110 -38.09 9.67 16.91
CA VAL A 110 -37.88 10.49 15.71
C VAL A 110 -36.67 9.98 14.95
N SER A 111 -36.80 9.90 13.63
CA SER A 111 -35.67 9.64 12.74
C SER A 111 -34.91 10.93 12.48
N ARG A 112 -33.62 10.95 12.82
CA ARG A 112 -32.71 12.05 12.52
C ARG A 112 -31.55 11.56 11.68
N TRP A 113 -31.28 12.27 10.59
CA TRP A 113 -30.04 12.13 9.85
C TRP A 113 -28.88 12.75 10.64
N SER A 114 -27.76 12.04 10.75
CA SER A 114 -26.51 12.55 11.31
C SER A 114 -25.54 12.88 10.18
N PRO A 115 -25.36 14.16 9.79
CA PRO A 115 -24.49 14.52 8.67
C PRO A 115 -23.00 14.20 8.91
N ALA A 116 -22.58 14.22 10.18
CA ALA A 116 -21.21 13.93 10.57
C ALA A 116 -20.84 12.47 10.30
N ARG A 117 -21.79 11.55 10.52
CA ARG A 117 -21.58 10.10 10.36
C ARG A 117 -22.17 9.57 9.05
N GLY A 118 -23.04 10.33 8.38
CA GLY A 118 -23.77 9.89 7.17
C GLY A 118 -24.72 8.73 7.47
N VAL A 119 -25.35 8.74 8.65
CA VAL A 119 -26.19 7.63 9.14
C VAL A 119 -27.50 8.13 9.71
N GLN A 120 -28.51 7.26 9.67
CA GLN A 120 -29.81 7.49 10.29
C GLN A 120 -29.76 7.04 11.76
N ARG A 121 -30.21 7.92 12.66
CA ARG A 121 -30.33 7.65 14.10
C ARG A 121 -31.80 7.71 14.49
N LEU A 122 -32.23 6.73 15.28
CA LEU A 122 -33.56 6.71 15.88
C LEU A 122 -33.41 7.13 17.34
N GLN A 123 -33.85 8.34 17.68
CA GLN A 123 -33.77 8.87 19.04
C GLN A 123 -35.17 8.98 19.62
N ILE A 124 -35.30 8.69 20.92
CA ILE A 124 -36.49 9.02 21.68
C ILE A 124 -36.29 10.45 22.17
N GLU A 125 -37.22 11.33 21.81
CA GLU A 125 -37.19 12.75 22.12
C GLU A 125 -38.56 13.19 22.64
N GLU A 126 -38.57 14.33 23.31
CA GLU A 126 -39.80 15.00 23.71
C GLU A 126 -40.54 15.54 22.49
N VAL A 127 -41.87 15.39 22.46
CA VAL A 127 -42.70 15.94 21.37
C VAL A 127 -42.83 17.44 21.50
N SER A 128 -42.94 18.13 20.36
CA SER A 128 -43.17 19.58 20.32
C SER A 128 -44.55 19.94 20.89
N GLN A 129 -44.73 21.21 21.24
CA GLN A 129 -46.03 21.70 21.72
C GLN A 129 -47.15 21.45 20.70
N ALA A 130 -46.87 21.69 19.41
CA ALA A 130 -47.81 21.42 18.32
C ALA A 130 -48.23 19.94 18.23
N SER A 131 -47.28 18.99 18.30
CA SER A 131 -47.60 17.55 18.32
C SER A 131 -48.43 17.17 19.54
N ALA A 132 -48.08 17.71 20.70
CA ALA A 132 -48.82 17.45 21.92
C ALA A 132 -50.27 18.00 21.87
N ARG A 133 -50.47 19.18 21.25
CA ARG A 133 -51.80 19.72 20.92
C ARG A 133 -52.57 18.81 19.96
N GLN A 134 -51.92 18.25 18.94
CA GLN A 134 -52.55 17.30 18.01
C GLN A 134 -52.95 16.00 18.71
N ARG A 135 -52.10 15.45 19.59
CA ARG A 135 -52.39 14.26 20.40
C ARG A 135 -53.59 14.50 21.32
N LYS A 136 -53.64 15.63 22.03
CA LYS A 136 -54.82 16.08 22.79
C LYS A 136 -56.08 16.13 21.92
N GLY A 137 -55.99 16.65 20.69
CA GLY A 137 -57.11 16.73 19.76
C GLY A 137 -57.74 15.38 19.39
N ARG A 138 -57.08 14.24 19.67
CA ARG A 138 -57.60 12.90 19.35
C ARG A 138 -58.73 12.44 20.27
N CYS A 139 -58.82 12.95 21.51
CA CYS A 139 -59.93 12.63 22.42
C CYS A 139 -61.16 13.51 22.24
N GLY A 140 -61.08 14.61 21.48
CA GLY A 140 -62.17 15.59 21.32
C GLY A 140 -63.06 15.37 20.08
N ARG A 141 -63.01 14.19 19.45
CA ARG A 141 -63.66 13.96 18.13
C ARG A 141 -65.08 13.45 18.21
N VAL A 142 -65.42 12.71 19.27
CA VAL A 142 -66.73 12.08 19.43
C VAL A 142 -67.59 12.87 20.41
N ARG A 143 -66.98 13.28 21.52
CA ARG A 143 -67.57 14.10 22.58
C ARG A 143 -66.45 14.83 23.33
N GLU A 144 -66.82 15.62 24.34
CA GLU A 144 -65.84 16.16 25.29
C GLU A 144 -65.05 15.01 25.93
N GLY A 145 -63.72 15.11 25.86
CA GLY A 145 -62.80 14.04 26.21
C GLY A 145 -61.65 14.50 27.10
N VAL A 146 -60.96 13.53 27.70
CA VAL A 146 -59.93 13.80 28.72
C VAL A 146 -58.54 13.45 28.18
N CYS A 147 -57.64 14.43 28.15
CA CYS A 147 -56.22 14.20 27.86
C CYS A 147 -55.41 14.26 29.16
N VAL A 148 -54.67 13.20 29.46
CA VAL A 148 -53.72 13.07 30.58
C VAL A 148 -52.32 13.07 30.00
N ARG A 149 -51.48 14.00 30.46
CA ARG A 149 -50.07 14.11 30.06
C ARG A 149 -49.17 13.55 31.14
N LEU A 150 -48.25 12.67 30.76
CA LEU A 150 -47.32 11.99 31.67
C LEU A 150 -46.07 12.84 32.00
N TYR A 151 -46.21 14.16 31.97
CA TYR A 151 -45.14 15.14 32.17
C TYR A 151 -45.76 16.42 32.75
N SER A 152 -44.93 17.32 33.27
CA SER A 152 -45.42 18.56 33.89
C SER A 152 -45.80 19.62 32.87
N GLU A 153 -46.66 20.56 33.28
CA GLU A 153 -47.01 21.73 32.48
C GLU A 153 -45.81 22.64 32.21
N GLY A 154 -44.91 22.78 33.20
CA GLY A 154 -43.64 23.50 33.03
C GLY A 154 -42.79 22.87 31.93
N ASN A 155 -42.60 21.55 31.96
CA ASN A 155 -41.85 20.83 30.92
C ASN A 155 -42.46 21.06 29.54
N LEU A 156 -43.79 20.98 29.37
CA LEU A 156 -44.45 21.26 28.08
C LEU A 156 -44.16 22.66 27.55
N THR A 157 -44.18 23.65 28.45
CA THR A 157 -44.01 25.07 28.11
C THR A 157 -42.59 25.37 27.63
N GLU A 158 -41.60 24.65 28.15
CA GLU A 158 -40.18 24.78 27.77
C GLU A 158 -39.84 24.08 26.44
N ARG A 159 -40.71 23.21 25.92
CA ARG A 159 -40.47 22.49 24.66
C ARG A 159 -40.56 23.41 23.45
N ALA A 160 -39.89 23.01 22.37
CA ALA A 160 -40.04 23.66 21.07
C ALA A 160 -41.51 23.70 20.62
N GLU A 161 -41.93 24.84 20.05
CA GLU A 161 -43.31 25.03 19.60
C GLU A 161 -43.67 24.05 18.47
N PHE A 162 -42.78 23.96 17.48
CA PHE A 162 -42.94 23.11 16.31
C PHE A 162 -41.86 22.04 16.24
N THR A 163 -42.24 20.90 15.66
CA THR A 163 -41.32 19.83 15.34
C THR A 163 -40.49 20.26 14.14
N ASP A 164 -39.17 19.98 14.12
CA ASP A 164 -38.32 20.38 12.98
C ASP A 164 -38.92 19.89 11.64
N PRO A 165 -38.75 20.63 10.54
CA PRO A 165 -39.19 20.17 9.24
C PRO A 165 -38.31 19.04 8.69
N GLU A 166 -38.86 18.23 7.77
CA GLU A 166 -38.17 17.08 7.18
C GLU A 166 -36.88 17.46 6.45
N ILE A 167 -36.82 18.63 5.83
CA ILE A 167 -35.62 19.18 5.17
C ILE A 167 -34.42 19.33 6.13
N ARG A 168 -34.67 19.47 7.44
CA ARG A 168 -33.62 19.53 8.47
C ARG A 168 -33.25 18.18 9.07
N ARG A 169 -33.98 17.10 8.74
CA ARG A 169 -33.85 15.78 9.40
C ARG A 169 -33.60 14.61 8.45
N SER A 170 -33.65 14.81 7.15
CA SER A 170 -33.43 13.80 6.11
C SER A 170 -32.14 14.07 5.32
N SER A 171 -31.72 13.12 4.48
CA SER A 171 -30.60 13.33 3.57
C SER A 171 -30.99 14.30 2.45
N LEU A 172 -30.07 15.20 2.09
CA LEU A 172 -30.31 16.23 1.08
C LEU A 172 -29.79 15.85 -0.31
N ALA A 173 -29.15 14.69 -0.48
CA ALA A 173 -28.54 14.30 -1.75
C ALA A 173 -29.56 14.30 -2.91
N GLY A 174 -30.74 13.70 -2.70
CA GLY A 174 -31.81 13.69 -3.72
C GLY A 174 -32.34 15.08 -4.05
N VAL A 175 -32.53 15.92 -3.03
CA VAL A 175 -33.01 17.32 -3.19
C VAL A 175 -32.01 18.14 -4.01
N ILE A 176 -30.73 18.09 -3.64
CA ILE A 176 -29.66 18.83 -4.33
C ILE A 176 -29.54 18.36 -5.79
N LEU A 177 -29.58 17.05 -6.04
CA LEU A 177 -29.53 16.50 -7.39
C LEU A 177 -30.67 17.02 -8.26
N ARG A 178 -31.89 17.02 -7.71
CA ARG A 178 -33.08 17.50 -8.42
C ARG A 178 -32.98 19.01 -8.70
N MET A 179 -32.58 19.80 -7.71
CA MET A 179 -32.41 21.26 -7.88
C MET A 179 -31.40 21.58 -8.97
N LYS A 180 -30.23 20.94 -8.96
CA LYS A 180 -29.21 21.09 -10.00
C LYS A 180 -29.74 20.68 -11.38
N SER A 181 -30.53 19.61 -11.47
CA SER A 181 -31.09 19.14 -12.75
C SER A 181 -32.12 20.11 -13.35
N LEU A 182 -32.78 20.91 -12.51
CA LEU A 182 -33.76 21.92 -12.90
C LEU A 182 -33.13 23.30 -13.15
N GLY A 183 -31.82 23.46 -12.95
CA GLY A 183 -31.13 24.75 -13.08
C GLY A 183 -31.53 25.77 -12.02
N LEU A 184 -31.96 25.31 -10.83
CA LEU A 184 -32.26 26.19 -9.70
C LEU A 184 -30.95 26.71 -9.06
N PRO A 185 -31.02 27.82 -8.29
CA PRO A 185 -29.90 28.26 -7.46
C PRO A 185 -29.38 27.16 -6.54
N ASP A 186 -28.14 27.32 -6.08
CA ASP A 186 -27.54 26.43 -5.09
C ASP A 186 -28.42 26.36 -3.84
N ILE A 187 -28.44 25.20 -3.18
CA ILE A 187 -29.33 24.96 -2.03
C ILE A 187 -29.04 25.94 -0.88
N GLU A 188 -27.82 26.44 -0.80
CA GLU A 188 -27.39 27.50 0.12
C GLU A 188 -28.12 28.83 -0.12
N ASP A 189 -28.42 29.15 -1.39
CA ASP A 189 -29.03 30.42 -1.82
C ASP A 189 -30.55 30.31 -2.05
N PHE A 190 -31.09 29.09 -1.99
CA PHE A 190 -32.50 28.84 -2.23
C PHE A 190 -33.38 29.30 -1.04
N PRO A 191 -34.48 30.03 -1.28
CA PRO A 191 -35.24 30.67 -0.21
C PRO A 191 -36.20 29.71 0.50
N PHE A 192 -35.67 28.79 1.32
CA PHE A 192 -36.48 27.91 2.16
C PHE A 192 -37.14 28.66 3.32
N LEU A 193 -38.36 28.24 3.71
CA LEU A 193 -39.00 28.69 4.95
C LEU A 193 -38.12 28.35 6.17
N ASP A 194 -37.61 27.11 6.18
CA ASP A 194 -36.68 26.60 7.17
C ASP A 194 -35.46 26.00 6.45
N PRO A 195 -34.36 26.76 6.33
CA PRO A 195 -33.20 26.28 5.59
C PRO A 195 -32.54 25.07 6.27
N PRO A 196 -31.99 24.12 5.50
CA PRO A 196 -31.20 23.02 6.04
C PRO A 196 -29.91 23.51 6.68
N ALA A 197 -29.38 22.74 7.64
CA ALA A 197 -28.11 23.07 8.28
C ALA A 197 -26.93 22.93 7.27
N PRO A 198 -25.91 23.81 7.32
CA PRO A 198 -24.76 23.75 6.41
C PRO A 198 -24.05 22.39 6.38
N LYS A 199 -23.98 21.70 7.52
CA LYS A 199 -23.40 20.35 7.62
C LYS A 199 -24.19 19.31 6.82
N ALA A 200 -25.52 19.41 6.78
CA ALA A 200 -26.36 18.50 5.98
C ALA A 200 -26.20 18.77 4.48
N ILE A 201 -26.09 20.05 4.09
CA ILE A 201 -25.82 20.45 2.71
C ILE A 201 -24.48 19.87 2.23
N ALA A 202 -23.42 20.06 3.03
CA ALA A 202 -22.08 19.55 2.71
C ALA A 202 -22.05 18.02 2.58
N GLU A 203 -22.80 17.31 3.43
CA GLU A 203 -22.96 15.85 3.32
C GLU A 203 -23.69 15.45 2.03
N GLY A 204 -24.77 16.13 1.67
CA GLY A 204 -25.48 15.86 0.41
C GLY A 204 -24.59 16.03 -0.82
N TYR A 205 -23.81 17.11 -0.90
CA TYR A 205 -22.81 17.30 -1.97
C TYR A 205 -21.70 16.24 -1.94
N ARG A 206 -21.28 15.80 -0.76
CA ARG A 206 -20.29 14.70 -0.63
C ARG A 206 -20.88 13.40 -1.17
N THR A 207 -22.09 13.02 -0.77
CA THR A 207 -22.77 11.81 -1.25
C THR A 207 -22.94 11.82 -2.76
N LEU A 208 -23.33 12.96 -3.35
CA LEU A 208 -23.44 13.10 -4.81
C LEU A 208 -22.11 12.99 -5.55
N ARG A 209 -21.01 13.49 -4.96
CA ARG A 209 -19.66 13.27 -5.51
C ARG A 209 -19.22 11.81 -5.38
N GLU A 210 -19.55 11.17 -4.27
CA GLU A 210 -19.21 9.76 -4.02
C GLU A 210 -19.85 8.84 -5.06
N VAL A 211 -21.14 9.01 -5.34
CA VAL A 211 -21.85 8.24 -6.39
C VAL A 211 -21.55 8.73 -7.82
N GLY A 212 -20.71 9.76 -7.98
CA GLY A 212 -20.29 10.28 -9.28
C GLY A 212 -21.35 11.11 -10.01
N ALA A 213 -22.37 11.62 -9.31
CA ALA A 213 -23.39 12.50 -9.86
C ALA A 213 -22.89 13.95 -10.06
N LEU A 214 -21.93 14.38 -9.25
CA LEU A 214 -21.29 15.69 -9.33
C LEU A 214 -19.76 15.56 -9.47
N ASP A 215 -19.15 16.49 -10.19
CA ASP A 215 -17.70 16.67 -10.24
C ASP A 215 -17.16 17.45 -9.01
N LYS A 216 -15.86 17.81 -9.02
CA LYS A 216 -15.24 18.54 -7.91
C LYS A 216 -15.74 19.98 -7.81
N GLU A 217 -16.17 20.54 -8.94
CA GLU A 217 -16.67 21.89 -9.14
C GLU A 217 -18.19 21.99 -8.89
N LYS A 218 -18.84 20.92 -8.39
CA LYS A 218 -20.28 20.80 -8.13
C LYS A 218 -21.18 20.85 -9.39
N ASN A 219 -20.65 20.55 -10.58
CA ASN A 219 -21.44 20.44 -11.81
C ASN A 219 -21.97 19.01 -12.01
N LEU A 220 -23.12 18.91 -12.69
CA LEU A 220 -23.69 17.61 -13.05
C LEU A 220 -22.82 16.87 -14.07
N THR A 221 -22.46 15.64 -13.73
CA THR A 221 -21.84 14.69 -14.66
C THR A 221 -22.89 14.10 -15.61
N GLU A 222 -22.46 13.36 -16.63
CA GLU A 222 -23.39 12.60 -17.49
C GLU A 222 -24.21 11.58 -16.67
N SER A 223 -23.55 10.86 -15.76
CA SER A 223 -24.20 9.97 -14.80
C SER A 223 -25.20 10.72 -13.94
N GLY A 224 -24.84 11.90 -13.40
CA GLY A 224 -25.72 12.73 -12.57
C GLY A 224 -26.97 13.19 -13.30
N ARG A 225 -26.86 13.60 -14.58
CA ARG A 225 -28.02 13.94 -15.41
C ARG A 225 -28.96 12.75 -15.60
N THR A 226 -28.42 11.56 -15.79
CA THR A 226 -29.23 10.35 -15.94
C THR A 226 -29.88 9.94 -14.61
N MET A 227 -29.13 10.05 -13.50
CA MET A 227 -29.64 9.79 -12.16
C MET A 227 -30.83 10.69 -11.79
N ALA A 228 -30.75 11.98 -12.11
CA ALA A 228 -31.79 12.96 -11.80
C ALA A 228 -33.15 12.70 -12.50
N ARG A 229 -33.17 11.83 -13.52
CA ARG A 229 -34.37 11.39 -14.22
C ARG A 229 -35.11 10.25 -13.51
N MET A 230 -34.47 9.59 -12.54
CA MET A 230 -35.08 8.51 -11.76
C MET A 230 -35.62 9.05 -10.42
N PRO A 231 -36.86 8.72 -10.02
CA PRO A 231 -37.48 9.19 -8.77
C PRO A 231 -37.07 8.31 -7.57
N VAL A 232 -35.78 8.07 -7.41
CA VAL A 232 -35.21 7.24 -6.32
C VAL A 232 -34.00 7.94 -5.71
N ASP A 233 -33.55 7.43 -4.56
CA ASP A 233 -32.32 7.94 -3.93
C ASP A 233 -31.13 7.91 -4.92
N PRO A 234 -30.25 8.95 -4.95
CA PRO A 234 -29.08 8.99 -5.82
C PRO A 234 -28.19 7.74 -5.73
N ARG A 235 -28.09 7.11 -4.57
CA ARG A 235 -27.32 5.89 -4.38
C ARG A 235 -27.92 4.73 -5.15
N LEU A 236 -29.24 4.58 -5.10
CA LEU A 236 -29.95 3.51 -5.77
C LEU A 236 -30.02 3.70 -7.29
N SER A 237 -30.19 4.93 -7.76
CA SER A 237 -30.09 5.24 -9.19
C SER A 237 -28.68 4.96 -9.74
N ARG A 238 -27.63 5.20 -8.96
CA ARG A 238 -26.26 4.81 -9.34
C ARG A 238 -26.08 3.30 -9.46
N MET A 239 -26.73 2.50 -8.61
CA MET A 239 -26.74 1.04 -8.73
C MET A 239 -27.39 0.58 -10.03
N LEU A 240 -28.53 1.17 -10.42
CA LEU A 240 -29.20 0.82 -11.68
C LEU A 240 -28.35 1.17 -12.90
N LEU A 241 -27.63 2.30 -12.86
CA LEU A 241 -26.67 2.67 -13.90
C LEU A 241 -25.54 1.65 -14.04
N GLU A 242 -24.95 1.23 -12.91
CA GLU A 242 -23.88 0.24 -12.94
C GLU A 242 -24.40 -1.14 -13.33
N ALA A 243 -25.59 -1.53 -12.89
CA ALA A 243 -26.22 -2.79 -13.27
C ALA A 243 -26.48 -2.90 -14.77
N ARG A 244 -26.71 -1.78 -15.45
CA ARG A 244 -26.78 -1.73 -16.91
C ARG A 244 -25.41 -1.99 -17.55
N HIS A 245 -24.34 -1.41 -17.00
CA HIS A 245 -22.98 -1.60 -17.48
C HIS A 245 -22.48 -3.05 -17.26
N GLU A 246 -22.83 -3.62 -16.11
CA GLU A 246 -22.55 -5.00 -15.70
C GLU A 246 -23.50 -6.05 -16.27
N ASP A 247 -24.50 -5.63 -17.06
CA ASP A 247 -25.51 -6.50 -17.69
C ASP A 247 -26.29 -7.37 -16.68
N CYS A 248 -26.58 -6.82 -15.49
CA CYS A 248 -27.30 -7.46 -14.39
C CYS A 248 -28.52 -6.66 -13.88
N LEU A 249 -29.09 -5.82 -14.75
CA LEU A 249 -30.21 -4.93 -14.41
C LEU A 249 -31.47 -5.70 -13.97
N GLY A 250 -31.73 -6.88 -14.55
CA GLY A 250 -32.89 -7.71 -14.19
C GLY A 250 -32.82 -8.23 -12.76
N GLU A 251 -31.62 -8.48 -12.25
CA GLU A 251 -31.34 -8.94 -10.88
C GLU A 251 -31.28 -7.79 -9.88
N ILE A 252 -30.79 -6.61 -10.28
CA ILE A 252 -30.64 -5.45 -9.38
C ILE A 252 -31.95 -4.68 -9.20
N LEU A 253 -32.80 -4.59 -10.23
CA LEU A 253 -34.11 -3.94 -10.13
C LEU A 253 -34.95 -4.38 -8.92
N PRO A 254 -35.17 -5.69 -8.66
CA PRO A 254 -35.94 -6.10 -7.49
C PRO A 254 -35.22 -5.80 -6.18
N VAL A 255 -33.90 -5.77 -6.16
CA VAL A 255 -33.13 -5.39 -4.97
C VAL A 255 -33.33 -3.90 -4.66
N VAL A 256 -33.16 -3.04 -5.66
CA VAL A 256 -33.38 -1.59 -5.54
C VAL A 256 -34.83 -1.29 -5.13
N ALA A 257 -35.80 -1.96 -5.75
CA ALA A 257 -37.21 -1.82 -5.38
C ALA A 257 -37.50 -2.22 -3.93
N LEU A 258 -36.76 -3.20 -3.39
CA LEU A 258 -36.89 -3.54 -1.97
C LEU A 258 -36.25 -2.48 -1.07
N LEU A 259 -35.12 -1.91 -1.48
CA LEU A 259 -34.43 -0.85 -0.70
C LEU A 259 -35.26 0.44 -0.62
N GLU A 260 -36.09 0.71 -1.63
CA GLU A 260 -37.08 1.81 -1.62
C GLU A 260 -38.39 1.47 -0.89
N SER A 261 -38.61 0.21 -0.50
CA SER A 261 -39.86 -0.23 0.13
C SER A 261 -39.64 -0.90 1.48
N SER A 262 -40.73 -1.25 2.15
CA SER A 262 -40.65 -1.91 3.46
C SER A 262 -40.30 -3.40 3.33
N ASP A 263 -39.37 -3.90 4.16
CA ASP A 263 -39.04 -5.33 4.22
C ASP A 263 -40.30 -6.18 4.47
N PRO A 264 -40.63 -7.13 3.56
CA PRO A 264 -41.84 -7.94 3.68
C PRO A 264 -41.75 -8.99 4.77
N LYS A 265 -40.57 -9.31 5.29
CA LYS A 265 -40.41 -10.33 6.33
C LYS A 265 -41.05 -9.88 7.66
N GLU A 266 -41.87 -10.75 8.23
CA GLU A 266 -42.47 -10.59 9.54
C GLU A 266 -41.83 -11.56 10.53
N ARG A 267 -41.57 -11.09 11.76
CA ARG A 267 -41.02 -11.92 12.85
C ARG A 267 -41.85 -11.72 14.11
N PRO A 268 -43.06 -12.30 14.19
CA PRO A 268 -43.94 -12.17 15.36
C PRO A 268 -43.27 -12.75 16.60
N ALA A 269 -43.41 -12.11 17.76
CA ALA A 269 -42.70 -12.53 18.99
C ALA A 269 -42.99 -13.98 19.40
N GLU A 270 -44.24 -14.41 19.29
CA GLU A 270 -44.66 -15.77 19.63
C GLU A 270 -44.09 -16.82 18.66
N LYS A 271 -43.71 -16.42 17.45
CA LYS A 271 -43.33 -17.32 16.35
C LYS A 271 -41.95 -17.02 15.76
N ILE A 272 -41.05 -16.38 16.52
CA ILE A 272 -39.69 -16.01 16.05
C ILE A 272 -38.97 -17.22 15.45
N LYS A 273 -38.92 -18.36 16.16
CA LYS A 273 -38.24 -19.57 15.69
C LYS A 273 -38.82 -20.12 14.38
N GLN A 274 -40.15 -20.06 14.22
CA GLN A 274 -40.83 -20.54 13.01
C GLN A 274 -40.57 -19.60 11.83
N ALA A 275 -40.61 -18.29 12.06
CA ALA A 275 -40.27 -17.28 11.07
C ALA A 275 -38.80 -17.42 10.59
N ASP A 276 -37.87 -17.60 11.53
CA ASP A 276 -36.45 -17.79 11.21
C ASP A 276 -36.21 -19.06 10.39
N ALA A 277 -36.86 -20.17 10.75
CA ALA A 277 -36.80 -21.41 9.98
C ALA A 277 -37.41 -21.25 8.58
N ALA A 278 -38.52 -20.53 8.45
CA ALA A 278 -39.14 -20.26 7.15
C ALA A 278 -38.23 -19.41 6.25
N HIS A 279 -37.61 -18.37 6.81
CA HIS A 279 -36.75 -17.42 6.09
C HIS A 279 -35.36 -17.99 5.76
N ALA A 280 -34.91 -19.03 6.48
CA ALA A 280 -33.61 -19.67 6.27
C ALA A 280 -33.40 -20.15 4.83
N ARG A 281 -34.47 -20.54 4.12
CA ARG A 281 -34.41 -21.01 2.72
C ARG A 281 -33.86 -19.97 1.74
N TRP A 282 -34.01 -18.68 2.05
CA TRP A 282 -33.51 -17.60 1.20
C TRP A 282 -32.18 -17.06 1.68
N LYS A 283 -31.70 -17.47 2.86
CA LYS A 283 -30.47 -16.95 3.45
C LYS A 283 -29.29 -17.30 2.55
N ASP A 284 -28.50 -16.30 2.22
CA ASP A 284 -27.19 -16.43 1.61
C ASP A 284 -26.14 -16.03 2.64
N VAL A 285 -25.06 -16.82 2.74
CA VAL A 285 -24.04 -16.64 3.78
C VAL A 285 -23.04 -15.54 3.43
N ASP A 286 -23.02 -15.09 2.17
CA ASP A 286 -22.07 -14.11 1.65
C ASP A 286 -22.75 -12.78 1.28
N SER A 287 -24.07 -12.77 1.07
CA SER A 287 -24.80 -11.57 0.62
C SER A 287 -26.27 -11.51 1.05
N ASP A 288 -26.61 -10.50 1.86
CA ASP A 288 -28.01 -10.17 2.16
C ASP A 288 -28.79 -9.79 0.89
N PHE A 289 -28.13 -9.25 -0.14
CA PHE A 289 -28.77 -8.87 -1.41
C PHE A 289 -29.11 -10.08 -2.27
N ARG A 290 -28.26 -11.11 -2.29
CA ARG A 290 -28.63 -12.41 -2.89
C ARG A 290 -29.78 -13.06 -2.13
N SER A 291 -29.85 -12.86 -0.81
CA SER A 291 -30.99 -13.33 -0.02
C SER A 291 -32.30 -12.64 -0.42
N ILE A 292 -32.23 -11.34 -0.74
CA ILE A 292 -33.37 -10.57 -1.28
C ILE A 292 -33.76 -11.11 -2.66
N LEU A 293 -32.79 -11.31 -3.55
CA LEU A 293 -33.03 -11.82 -4.89
C LEU A 293 -33.64 -13.23 -4.86
N ARG A 294 -33.15 -14.15 -4.01
CA ARG A 294 -33.74 -15.49 -3.82
C ARG A 294 -35.20 -15.41 -3.43
N LEU A 295 -35.55 -14.55 -2.47
CA LEU A 295 -36.94 -14.32 -2.07
C LEU A 295 -37.76 -13.78 -3.25
N TRP A 296 -37.23 -12.83 -4.02
CA TRP A 296 -37.91 -12.30 -5.19
C TRP A 296 -38.18 -13.38 -6.25
N LEU A 297 -37.18 -14.21 -6.57
CA LEU A 297 -37.31 -15.27 -7.57
C LEU A 297 -38.35 -16.32 -7.14
N ASP A 298 -38.40 -16.68 -5.87
CA ASP A 298 -39.46 -17.55 -5.34
C ASP A 298 -40.85 -16.91 -5.49
N LEU A 299 -40.97 -15.59 -5.26
CA LEU A 299 -42.22 -14.86 -5.48
C LEU A 299 -42.61 -14.79 -6.97
N GLN A 300 -41.62 -14.64 -7.87
CA GLN A 300 -41.87 -14.56 -9.32
C GLN A 300 -42.46 -15.85 -9.90
N ARG A 301 -42.14 -17.01 -9.33
CA ARG A 301 -42.74 -18.29 -9.74
C ARG A 301 -44.27 -18.32 -9.58
N PHE A 302 -44.84 -17.51 -8.69
CA PHE A 302 -46.30 -17.38 -8.56
C PHE A 302 -46.91 -16.43 -9.61
N ARG A 303 -46.08 -15.59 -10.24
CA ARG A 303 -46.46 -14.65 -11.30
C ARG A 303 -46.46 -15.34 -12.66
N GLU A 304 -45.46 -16.19 -12.90
CA GLU A 304 -45.32 -17.03 -14.08
C GLU A 304 -46.33 -18.19 -14.06
N GLY A 305 -47.42 -18.07 -14.82
CA GLY A 305 -48.37 -19.18 -14.98
C GLY A 305 -49.84 -18.78 -15.13
N ARG A 306 -50.21 -17.54 -14.73
CA ARG A 306 -51.51 -16.85 -15.02
C ARG A 306 -51.66 -15.49 -14.28
N GLY A 307 -50.56 -14.85 -13.86
CA GLY A 307 -50.59 -13.67 -12.98
C GLY A 307 -50.70 -14.02 -11.50
N TRP A 308 -50.61 -13.03 -10.61
CA TRP A 308 -50.66 -13.25 -9.16
C TRP A 308 -52.02 -13.82 -8.72
N LYS A 309 -52.07 -15.14 -8.51
CA LYS A 309 -53.24 -15.78 -7.90
C LYS A 309 -53.33 -15.38 -6.43
N ARG A 310 -54.10 -14.32 -6.15
CA ARG A 310 -54.23 -13.66 -4.83
C ARG A 310 -54.32 -14.62 -3.64
N ASN A 311 -55.11 -15.68 -3.74
CA ASN A 311 -55.28 -16.65 -2.63
C ASN A 311 -54.03 -17.51 -2.40
N GLN A 312 -53.34 -17.93 -3.47
CA GLN A 312 -52.11 -18.71 -3.38
C GLN A 312 -50.96 -17.87 -2.83
N LEU A 313 -50.82 -16.63 -3.30
CA LEU A 313 -49.82 -15.71 -2.79
C LEU A 313 -50.07 -15.37 -1.31
N ARG A 314 -51.33 -15.12 -0.91
CA ARG A 314 -51.68 -14.93 0.51
C ARG A 314 -51.31 -16.12 1.37
N LYS A 315 -51.59 -17.34 0.90
CA LYS A 315 -51.22 -18.57 1.61
C LYS A 315 -49.70 -18.69 1.74
N PHE A 316 -48.96 -18.49 0.64
CA PHE A 316 -47.50 -18.50 0.65
C PHE A 316 -46.93 -17.48 1.64
N CYS A 317 -47.43 -16.23 1.60
CA CYS A 317 -47.03 -15.19 2.53
C CYS A 317 -47.30 -15.59 3.99
N GLY A 318 -48.47 -16.16 4.29
CA GLY A 318 -48.80 -16.66 5.63
C GLY A 318 -47.87 -17.77 6.10
N ASP A 319 -47.66 -18.81 5.27
CA ASP A 319 -46.83 -19.97 5.59
C ASP A 319 -45.34 -19.61 5.74
N THR A 320 -44.90 -18.51 5.14
CA THR A 320 -43.51 -18.06 5.14
C THR A 320 -43.25 -16.80 5.94
N PHE A 321 -44.22 -16.33 6.73
CA PHE A 321 -44.10 -15.13 7.56
C PHE A 321 -43.69 -13.90 6.73
N LEU A 322 -44.39 -13.67 5.62
CA LEU A 322 -44.27 -12.47 4.80
C LEU A 322 -45.57 -11.66 4.85
N SER A 323 -45.44 -10.34 4.80
CA SER A 323 -46.57 -9.44 4.69
C SER A 323 -47.05 -9.37 3.24
N TYR A 324 -48.25 -9.88 2.95
CA TYR A 324 -48.85 -9.81 1.60
C TYR A 324 -48.89 -8.38 1.06
N ARG A 325 -49.18 -7.39 1.92
CA ARG A 325 -49.23 -5.97 1.53
C ARG A 325 -47.86 -5.47 1.09
N ARG A 326 -46.80 -5.72 1.87
CA ARG A 326 -45.44 -5.26 1.54
C ARG A 326 -44.85 -6.01 0.36
N VAL A 327 -45.19 -7.29 0.17
CA VAL A 327 -44.85 -8.03 -1.06
C VAL A 327 -45.49 -7.36 -2.28
N THR A 328 -46.75 -6.94 -2.17
CA THR A 328 -47.45 -6.23 -3.26
C THR A 328 -46.84 -4.84 -3.51
N GLU A 329 -46.54 -4.09 -2.45
CA GLU A 329 -45.85 -2.80 -2.52
C GLU A 329 -44.48 -2.93 -3.23
N TRP A 330 -43.66 -3.89 -2.80
CA TRP A 330 -42.37 -4.17 -3.42
C TRP A 330 -42.52 -4.50 -4.91
N ALA A 331 -43.52 -5.31 -5.28
CA ALA A 331 -43.74 -5.64 -6.69
C ALA A 331 -44.23 -4.45 -7.53
N ASN A 332 -45.06 -3.58 -6.97
CA ASN A 332 -45.48 -2.35 -7.64
C ASN A 332 -44.29 -1.42 -7.88
N VAL A 333 -43.46 -1.18 -6.85
CA VAL A 333 -42.24 -0.35 -6.98
C VAL A 333 -41.30 -0.94 -8.03
N HIS A 334 -41.11 -2.27 -8.04
CA HIS A 334 -40.32 -2.92 -9.07
C HIS A 334 -40.89 -2.69 -10.48
N ASP A 335 -42.20 -2.86 -10.66
CA ASP A 335 -42.85 -2.71 -11.97
C ASP A 335 -42.80 -1.26 -12.46
N GLU A 336 -42.99 -0.29 -11.56
CA GLU A 336 -42.85 1.15 -11.84
C GLU A 336 -41.43 1.50 -12.25
N LEU A 337 -40.41 1.04 -11.51
CA LEU A 337 -39.01 1.27 -11.87
C LEU A 337 -38.64 0.58 -13.19
N LYS A 338 -39.10 -0.65 -13.40
CA LYS A 338 -38.90 -1.39 -14.65
C LYS A 338 -39.52 -0.65 -15.83
N GLU A 339 -40.73 -0.13 -15.68
CA GLU A 339 -41.42 0.63 -16.72
C GLU A 339 -40.71 1.97 -17.00
N LEU A 340 -40.29 2.67 -15.95
CA LEU A 340 -39.53 3.91 -16.04
C LEU A 340 -38.22 3.72 -16.85
N VAL A 341 -37.38 2.76 -16.45
CA VAL A 341 -36.09 2.56 -17.13
C VAL A 341 -36.26 2.02 -18.56
N ALA A 342 -37.30 1.22 -18.82
CA ALA A 342 -37.60 0.73 -20.16
C ALA A 342 -38.15 1.83 -21.09
N ARG A 343 -39.09 2.65 -20.62
CA ARG A 343 -39.79 3.64 -21.46
C ARG A 343 -39.07 4.97 -21.53
N GLU A 344 -38.67 5.52 -20.39
CA GLU A 344 -38.07 6.86 -20.34
C GLU A 344 -36.58 6.83 -20.67
N LEU A 345 -35.85 5.86 -20.11
CA LEU A 345 -34.41 5.74 -20.32
C LEU A 345 -34.04 4.84 -21.52
N ARG A 346 -35.02 4.11 -22.08
CA ARG A 346 -34.84 3.19 -23.21
C ARG A 346 -33.80 2.09 -22.94
N TRP A 347 -33.70 1.64 -21.70
CA TRP A 347 -32.78 0.58 -21.33
C TRP A 347 -33.36 -0.79 -21.64
N GLN A 348 -32.52 -1.69 -22.16
CA GLN A 348 -32.87 -3.10 -22.32
C GLN A 348 -32.78 -3.80 -20.97
N ILE A 349 -33.78 -4.61 -20.65
CA ILE A 349 -33.87 -5.34 -19.39
C ILE A 349 -33.98 -6.82 -19.72
N LYS A 350 -32.92 -7.58 -19.43
CA LYS A 350 -32.99 -9.04 -19.49
C LYS A 350 -33.91 -9.55 -18.37
N PRO A 351 -34.71 -10.59 -18.61
CA PRO A 351 -35.49 -11.23 -17.56
C PRO A 351 -34.59 -11.66 -16.40
N ALA A 352 -35.12 -11.58 -15.18
CA ALA A 352 -34.42 -12.14 -14.02
C ALA A 352 -34.20 -13.65 -14.23
N PRO A 353 -33.07 -14.20 -13.78
CA PRO A 353 -32.72 -15.61 -13.98
C PRO A 353 -33.64 -16.52 -13.13
N GLU A 354 -33.75 -17.81 -13.50
CA GLU A 354 -34.53 -18.79 -12.74
C GLU A 354 -34.01 -19.01 -11.31
N SER A 355 -32.71 -18.78 -11.10
CA SER A 355 -32.03 -18.83 -9.80
C SER A 355 -30.85 -17.85 -9.79
N VAL A 356 -30.37 -17.49 -8.60
CA VAL A 356 -29.23 -16.56 -8.45
C VAL A 356 -27.95 -17.11 -9.08
N GLU A 357 -27.80 -18.44 -9.08
CA GLU A 357 -26.62 -19.14 -9.61
C GLU A 357 -26.57 -19.17 -11.14
N LYS A 358 -27.73 -19.00 -11.82
CA LYS A 358 -27.82 -18.90 -13.29
C LYS A 358 -27.80 -17.46 -13.80
N GLY A 359 -27.71 -16.47 -12.91
CA GLY A 359 -27.70 -15.05 -13.24
C GLY A 359 -26.31 -14.48 -13.46
N ALA A 360 -26.22 -13.17 -13.28
CA ALA A 360 -24.94 -12.46 -13.24
C ALA A 360 -23.94 -13.06 -12.24
N SER A 361 -22.65 -12.91 -12.56
CA SER A 361 -21.56 -13.32 -11.67
C SER A 361 -21.66 -12.61 -10.31
N TYR A 362 -21.04 -13.20 -9.27
CA TYR A 362 -21.03 -12.59 -7.94
C TYR A 362 -20.40 -11.18 -8.01
N GLU A 363 -19.32 -11.05 -8.76
CA GLU A 363 -18.55 -9.84 -8.97
C GLU A 363 -19.40 -8.75 -9.62
N ALA A 364 -20.03 -9.03 -10.77
CA ALA A 364 -20.84 -8.07 -11.52
C ALA A 364 -22.03 -7.55 -10.70
N PHE A 365 -22.76 -8.45 -10.04
CA PHE A 365 -23.90 -8.09 -9.19
C PHE A 365 -23.47 -7.21 -8.01
N HIS A 366 -22.35 -7.51 -7.34
CA HIS A 366 -21.91 -6.73 -6.18
C HIS A 366 -21.15 -5.45 -6.55
N ARG A 367 -20.52 -5.36 -7.73
CA ARG A 367 -20.03 -4.07 -8.27
C ARG A 367 -21.18 -3.11 -8.50
N ALA A 368 -22.29 -3.59 -9.06
CA ALA A 368 -23.49 -2.78 -9.24
C ALA A 368 -24.04 -2.24 -7.90
N LEU A 369 -24.04 -3.05 -6.84
CA LEU A 369 -24.44 -2.60 -5.50
C LEU A 369 -23.42 -1.63 -4.89
N LEU A 370 -22.13 -1.93 -5.01
CA LEU A 370 -21.04 -1.13 -4.44
C LEU A 370 -21.00 0.27 -5.03
N SER A 371 -21.39 0.46 -6.29
CA SER A 371 -21.44 1.79 -6.93
C SER A 371 -22.41 2.77 -6.24
N GLY A 372 -23.47 2.27 -5.59
CA GLY A 372 -24.39 3.09 -4.79
C GLY A 372 -23.88 3.39 -3.38
N ALA A 373 -22.87 2.66 -2.91
CA ALA A 373 -22.32 2.79 -1.56
C ALA A 373 -20.78 2.73 -1.55
N PRO A 374 -20.07 3.50 -2.39
CA PRO A 374 -18.67 3.22 -2.71
C PRO A 374 -17.70 3.49 -1.56
N ARG A 375 -18.15 4.14 -0.48
CA ARG A 375 -17.39 4.33 0.77
C ARG A 375 -17.96 3.60 1.98
N GLN A 376 -19.08 2.89 1.84
CA GLN A 376 -19.67 2.12 2.93
C GLN A 376 -19.18 0.68 2.89
N PHE A 377 -17.87 0.50 3.02
CA PHE A 377 -17.22 -0.79 3.16
C PHE A 377 -16.18 -0.72 4.28
N GLY A 378 -15.73 -1.88 4.75
CA GLY A 378 -14.73 -1.93 5.80
C GLY A 378 -13.91 -3.21 5.80
N LEU A 379 -12.76 -3.11 6.46
CA LEU A 379 -11.81 -4.19 6.69
C LEU A 379 -12.01 -4.73 8.11
N TRP A 380 -12.08 -6.05 8.27
CA TRP A 380 -12.21 -6.69 9.56
C TRP A 380 -11.02 -6.38 10.46
N ASP A 381 -11.31 -5.83 11.63
CA ASP A 381 -10.38 -5.60 12.71
C ASP A 381 -10.57 -6.68 13.78
N ARG A 382 -9.49 -7.42 14.06
CA ARG A 382 -9.51 -8.54 15.00
C ARG A 382 -9.58 -8.08 16.46
N GLU A 383 -9.01 -6.92 16.78
CA GLU A 383 -8.95 -6.39 18.15
C GLU A 383 -10.31 -5.80 18.54
N GLU A 384 -10.85 -4.92 17.70
CA GLU A 384 -12.14 -4.25 17.92
C GLU A 384 -13.35 -5.18 17.67
N ARG A 385 -13.12 -6.36 17.07
CA ARG A 385 -14.16 -7.30 16.63
C ARG A 385 -15.26 -6.58 15.83
N ALA A 386 -14.82 -5.70 14.93
CA ALA A 386 -15.64 -4.82 14.12
C ALA A 386 -14.94 -4.56 12.77
N TYR A 387 -15.63 -3.92 11.83
CA TYR A 387 -15.03 -3.53 10.55
C TYR A 387 -14.61 -2.07 10.61
N ARG A 388 -13.33 -1.80 10.34
CA ARG A 388 -12.80 -0.46 10.15
C ARG A 388 -13.32 0.11 8.84
N SER A 389 -14.09 1.19 8.92
CA SER A 389 -14.84 1.77 7.81
C SER A 389 -13.98 2.70 6.94
N ALA A 390 -14.18 2.67 5.62
CA ALA A 390 -13.60 3.65 4.68
C ALA A 390 -14.17 5.07 4.84
N SER A 391 -15.29 5.21 5.56
CA SER A 391 -15.84 6.51 5.99
C SER A 391 -15.35 6.94 7.37
N GLY A 392 -14.47 6.16 8.01
CA GLY A 392 -13.97 6.38 9.37
C GLY A 392 -14.79 5.66 10.44
N GLY A 393 -14.14 5.36 11.57
CA GLY A 393 -14.72 4.61 12.68
C GLY A 393 -14.90 3.11 12.39
N HIS A 394 -15.73 2.45 13.20
CA HIS A 394 -15.99 1.02 13.12
C HIS A 394 -17.49 0.70 13.04
N PHE A 395 -17.86 -0.35 12.32
CA PHE A 395 -19.23 -0.88 12.30
C PHE A 395 -19.26 -2.40 12.50
N ALA A 396 -20.44 -2.91 12.85
CA ALA A 396 -20.67 -4.32 13.16
C ALA A 396 -21.72 -4.94 12.25
N VAL A 397 -21.57 -6.23 11.92
CA VAL A 397 -22.63 -6.96 11.20
C VAL A 397 -23.86 -7.10 12.09
N PHE A 398 -25.02 -6.63 11.62
CA PHE A 398 -26.27 -6.79 12.35
C PHE A 398 -26.65 -8.27 12.54
N PRO A 399 -27.14 -8.68 13.73
CA PRO A 399 -27.46 -10.09 14.02
C PRO A 399 -28.41 -10.79 13.06
N GLY A 400 -29.27 -10.04 12.37
CA GLY A 400 -30.20 -10.58 11.36
C GLY A 400 -29.59 -10.87 10.00
N SER A 401 -28.31 -10.57 9.76
CA SER A 401 -27.64 -10.74 8.47
C SER A 401 -27.25 -12.20 8.20
N GLY A 402 -27.20 -12.56 6.91
CA GLY A 402 -26.57 -13.76 6.37
C GLY A 402 -25.19 -14.04 6.96
N LEU A 403 -24.40 -12.97 7.07
CA LEU A 403 -23.00 -12.97 7.44
C LEU A 403 -22.79 -12.97 8.97
N PHE A 404 -23.85 -12.90 9.77
CA PHE A 404 -23.73 -12.92 11.22
C PHE A 404 -23.46 -14.33 11.75
N GLY A 405 -22.41 -14.49 12.55
CA GLY A 405 -22.06 -15.75 13.22
C GLY A 405 -21.42 -16.82 12.32
N GLY A 406 -21.31 -16.58 11.02
CA GLY A 406 -20.65 -17.47 10.05
C GLY A 406 -19.15 -17.17 9.86
N LYS A 407 -18.61 -17.57 8.71
CA LYS A 407 -17.26 -17.19 8.28
C LYS A 407 -17.14 -15.66 8.27
N ARG A 408 -16.12 -15.13 8.92
CA ARG A 408 -15.80 -13.70 8.87
C ARG A 408 -15.02 -13.42 7.59
N TRP A 409 -15.55 -12.52 6.78
CA TRP A 409 -14.89 -12.04 5.59
C TRP A 409 -14.02 -10.84 5.94
N ASP A 410 -12.84 -10.74 5.34
CA ASP A 410 -11.97 -9.59 5.61
C ASP A 410 -12.61 -8.29 5.14
N TRP A 411 -13.31 -8.32 4.01
CA TRP A 411 -13.94 -7.15 3.41
C TRP A 411 -15.44 -7.34 3.23
N VAL A 412 -16.20 -6.37 3.71
CA VAL A 412 -17.65 -6.32 3.51
C VAL A 412 -18.09 -4.90 3.16
N MET A 413 -19.13 -4.80 2.32
CA MET A 413 -19.90 -3.59 2.10
C MET A 413 -21.19 -3.61 2.91
N ALA A 414 -21.74 -2.43 3.20
CA ALA A 414 -23.05 -2.26 3.81
C ALA A 414 -23.83 -1.19 3.05
N MET A 415 -25.13 -1.40 2.81
CA MET A 415 -25.97 -0.35 2.23
C MET A 415 -26.50 0.64 3.28
N GLU A 416 -26.74 0.13 4.49
CA GLU A 416 -27.32 0.88 5.59
C GLU A 416 -26.42 0.77 6.83
N LEU A 417 -26.14 1.92 7.44
CA LEU A 417 -25.51 2.00 8.75
C LEU A 417 -26.51 2.66 9.71
N VAL A 418 -26.84 1.97 10.79
CA VAL A 418 -27.85 2.42 11.77
C VAL A 418 -27.23 2.38 13.16
N GLU A 419 -27.30 3.52 13.85
CA GLU A 419 -26.77 3.64 15.21
C GLU A 419 -27.87 3.38 16.24
N THR A 420 -27.62 2.40 17.13
CA THR A 420 -28.45 2.13 18.31
C THR A 420 -27.56 2.05 19.56
N THR A 421 -27.19 0.85 20.01
CA THR A 421 -26.20 0.62 21.08
C THR A 421 -24.77 0.73 20.56
N ARG A 422 -24.56 0.34 19.31
CA ARG A 422 -23.34 0.55 18.51
C ARG A 422 -23.77 0.80 17.05
N LEU A 423 -22.79 1.09 16.20
CA LEU A 423 -23.03 1.24 14.76
C LEU A 423 -23.21 -0.14 14.11
N TRP A 424 -24.43 -0.42 13.64
CA TRP A 424 -24.77 -1.68 12.98
C TRP A 424 -24.90 -1.48 11.48
N ALA A 425 -24.22 -2.32 10.71
CA ALA A 425 -24.38 -2.46 9.29
C ALA A 425 -25.55 -3.42 8.98
N ARG A 426 -26.36 -3.06 7.98
CA ARG A 426 -27.45 -3.86 7.44
C ARG A 426 -27.35 -3.90 5.93
N ARG A 427 -27.96 -4.94 5.32
CA ARG A 427 -27.86 -5.21 3.88
C ARG A 427 -26.39 -5.31 3.49
N ILE A 428 -25.74 -6.36 3.98
CA ILE A 428 -24.29 -6.55 3.91
C ILE A 428 -23.96 -7.59 2.84
N ALA A 429 -22.84 -7.40 2.16
CA ALA A 429 -22.23 -8.45 1.34
C ALA A 429 -20.71 -8.46 1.49
N ARG A 430 -20.12 -9.64 1.30
CA ARG A 430 -18.69 -9.78 1.04
C ARG A 430 -18.35 -9.06 -0.26
N ILE A 431 -17.21 -8.37 -0.28
CA ILE A 431 -16.65 -7.77 -1.49
C ILE A 431 -15.18 -8.14 -1.67
N ASP A 432 -14.68 -7.98 -2.89
CA ASP A 432 -13.25 -7.75 -3.13
C ASP A 432 -13.01 -6.23 -3.13
N PRO A 433 -12.08 -5.70 -2.32
CA PRO A 433 -11.83 -4.27 -2.27
C PRO A 433 -11.36 -3.67 -3.60
N ALA A 434 -10.75 -4.45 -4.50
CA ALA A 434 -10.33 -3.98 -5.82
C ALA A 434 -11.50 -3.53 -6.70
N TRP A 435 -12.73 -4.00 -6.41
CA TRP A 435 -13.94 -3.54 -7.09
C TRP A 435 -14.23 -2.06 -6.87
N VAL A 436 -13.77 -1.48 -5.74
CA VAL A 436 -13.93 -0.04 -5.46
C VAL A 436 -13.24 0.81 -6.52
N GLU A 437 -12.02 0.43 -6.95
CA GLU A 437 -11.30 1.14 -8.01
C GLU A 437 -12.04 1.05 -9.35
N GLN A 438 -12.75 -0.06 -9.62
CA GLN A 438 -13.48 -0.26 -10.86
C GLN A 438 -14.74 0.62 -10.93
N VAL A 439 -15.51 0.73 -9.84
CA VAL A 439 -16.80 1.43 -9.83
C VAL A 439 -16.73 2.89 -9.39
N ALA A 440 -15.68 3.26 -8.65
CA ALA A 440 -15.48 4.61 -8.10
C ALA A 440 -13.98 5.03 -8.11
N PRO A 441 -13.32 5.05 -9.28
CA PRO A 441 -11.89 5.40 -9.39
C PRO A 441 -11.60 6.83 -8.90
N HIS A 442 -12.58 7.74 -9.00
CA HIS A 442 -12.46 9.14 -8.56
C HIS A 442 -12.35 9.30 -7.03
N LEU A 443 -12.65 8.26 -6.26
CA LEU A 443 -12.49 8.22 -4.80
C LEU A 443 -11.18 7.58 -4.35
N CYS A 444 -10.39 7.09 -5.30
CA CYS A 444 -9.14 6.40 -5.02
C CYS A 444 -7.96 7.36 -5.08
N THR A 445 -7.01 7.19 -4.16
CA THR A 445 -5.70 7.83 -4.20
C THR A 445 -4.63 6.77 -4.42
N ARG A 446 -3.56 7.13 -5.12
CA ARG A 446 -2.47 6.22 -5.47
C ARG A 446 -1.21 6.61 -4.71
N ARG A 447 -0.51 5.62 -4.18
CA ARG A 447 0.85 5.75 -3.64
C ARG A 447 1.75 4.80 -4.39
N TYR A 448 2.93 5.26 -4.74
CA TYR A 448 3.95 4.47 -5.42
C TYR A 448 5.12 4.29 -4.47
N GLY A 449 5.62 3.06 -4.34
CA GLY A 449 6.89 2.80 -3.69
C GLY A 449 8.06 3.15 -4.59
N ASP A 450 9.26 2.87 -4.12
CA ASP A 450 10.49 3.13 -4.87
C ASP A 450 10.54 2.32 -6.17
N GLY A 451 11.06 2.95 -7.22
CA GLY A 451 11.34 2.29 -8.48
C GLY A 451 12.53 1.33 -8.32
N HIS A 452 12.46 0.20 -9.01
CA HIS A 452 13.57 -0.75 -9.14
C HIS A 452 13.63 -1.27 -10.57
N TRP A 453 14.83 -1.61 -11.02
CA TRP A 453 15.02 -2.28 -12.29
C TRP A 453 14.58 -3.75 -12.21
N ASP A 454 13.87 -4.22 -13.23
CA ASP A 454 13.45 -5.63 -13.37
C ASP A 454 14.21 -6.24 -14.56
N ASP A 455 15.26 -7.02 -14.28
CA ASP A 455 16.11 -7.68 -15.30
C ASP A 455 15.33 -8.58 -16.26
N GLN A 456 14.22 -9.17 -15.80
CA GLN A 456 13.43 -10.09 -16.62
C GLN A 456 12.60 -9.34 -17.65
N HIS A 457 12.04 -8.19 -17.26
CA HIS A 457 11.16 -7.39 -18.10
C HIS A 457 11.91 -6.24 -18.80
N GLY A 458 13.13 -5.93 -18.38
CA GLY A 458 13.99 -4.90 -18.96
C GLY A 458 13.40 -3.49 -18.82
N ALA A 459 12.79 -3.17 -17.69
CA ALA A 459 12.22 -1.85 -17.42
C ALA A 459 12.18 -1.54 -15.92
N VAL A 460 12.03 -0.26 -15.57
CA VAL A 460 11.87 0.17 -14.18
C VAL A 460 10.41 0.04 -13.75
N TYR A 461 10.17 -0.70 -12.67
CA TYR A 461 8.86 -0.91 -12.08
C TYR A 461 8.81 -0.38 -10.65
N ALA A 462 7.61 -0.02 -10.23
CA ALA A 462 7.31 0.30 -8.84
C ALA A 462 6.09 -0.50 -8.37
N LYS A 463 5.95 -0.60 -7.05
CA LYS A 463 4.74 -1.15 -6.41
C LYS A 463 3.76 -0.01 -6.14
N GLU A 464 2.59 -0.09 -6.75
CA GLU A 464 1.48 0.82 -6.51
C GLU A 464 0.56 0.27 -5.41
N THR A 465 0.19 1.14 -4.48
CA THR A 465 -0.87 0.91 -3.51
C THR A 465 -2.01 1.89 -3.79
N VAL A 466 -3.19 1.35 -4.05
CA VAL A 466 -4.41 2.14 -4.23
C VAL A 466 -5.16 2.18 -2.91
N LEU A 467 -5.51 3.39 -2.47
CA LEU A 467 -6.20 3.67 -1.22
C LEU A 467 -7.60 4.21 -1.51
N CYS A 468 -8.59 3.81 -0.73
CA CYS A 468 -9.88 4.48 -0.67
C CYS A 468 -10.30 4.61 0.79
N GLY A 469 -10.63 5.83 1.23
CA GLY A 469 -11.02 6.07 2.62
C GLY A 469 -9.94 5.74 3.65
N GLY A 470 -8.66 5.80 3.27
CA GLY A 470 -7.53 5.43 4.12
C GLY A 470 -7.24 3.92 4.19
N LEU A 471 -8.06 3.08 3.54
CA LEU A 471 -7.86 1.64 3.49
C LEU A 471 -7.15 1.23 2.19
N PRO A 472 -6.16 0.32 2.23
CA PRO A 472 -5.52 -0.22 1.03
C PRO A 472 -6.44 -1.20 0.32
N ILE A 473 -6.96 -0.79 -0.83
CA ILE A 473 -7.89 -1.60 -1.64
C ILE A 473 -7.17 -2.44 -2.69
N VAL A 474 -6.01 -1.99 -3.15
CA VAL A 474 -5.08 -2.75 -3.98
C VAL A 474 -3.69 -2.54 -3.39
N ALA A 475 -3.04 -3.63 -2.98
CA ALA A 475 -1.72 -3.59 -2.36
C ALA A 475 -0.66 -4.16 -3.31
N GLY A 476 0.30 -3.32 -3.71
CA GLY A 476 1.50 -3.76 -4.43
C GLY A 476 1.30 -4.13 -5.90
N ARG A 477 0.36 -3.48 -6.60
CA ARG A 477 0.20 -3.65 -8.06
C ARG A 477 1.46 -3.18 -8.77
N ARG A 478 2.06 -4.03 -9.59
CA ARG A 478 3.24 -3.66 -10.39
C ARG A 478 2.85 -2.63 -11.46
N VAL A 479 3.55 -1.50 -11.49
CA VAL A 479 3.32 -0.42 -12.46
C VAL A 479 4.63 0.05 -13.07
N HIS A 480 4.59 0.42 -14.36
CA HIS A 480 5.77 0.93 -15.06
C HIS A 480 6.14 2.31 -14.51
N PHE A 481 7.29 2.40 -13.83
CA PHE A 481 7.67 3.59 -13.06
C PHE A 481 7.94 4.79 -13.96
N GLY A 482 8.42 4.57 -15.18
CA GLY A 482 8.65 5.65 -16.15
C GLY A 482 7.38 6.40 -16.60
N ARG A 483 6.17 5.92 -16.27
CA ARG A 483 4.92 6.70 -16.48
C ARG A 483 4.57 7.62 -15.32
N ILE A 484 5.21 7.40 -14.17
CA ILE A 484 4.95 8.07 -12.90
C ILE A 484 6.04 9.11 -12.65
N ASP A 485 7.30 8.67 -12.71
CA ASP A 485 8.48 9.51 -12.59
C ASP A 485 9.49 9.12 -13.70
N PRO A 486 9.40 9.77 -14.87
CA PRO A 486 10.31 9.50 -16.00
C PRO A 486 11.78 9.78 -15.67
N GLU A 487 12.07 10.78 -14.83
CA GLU A 487 13.43 11.17 -14.48
C GLU A 487 14.05 10.19 -13.50
N GLY A 488 13.33 9.87 -12.41
CA GLY A 488 13.75 8.85 -11.45
C GLY A 488 13.91 7.48 -12.10
N ALA A 489 12.99 7.08 -12.98
CA ALA A 489 13.11 5.83 -13.74
C ALA A 489 14.34 5.80 -14.65
N ARG A 490 14.73 6.93 -15.24
CA ARG A 490 15.95 7.01 -16.06
C ARG A 490 17.21 6.84 -15.21
N LYS A 491 17.30 7.49 -14.06
CA LYS A 491 18.43 7.33 -13.13
C LYS A 491 18.59 5.90 -12.66
N ILE A 492 17.47 5.25 -12.27
CA ILE A 492 17.45 3.83 -11.90
C ILE A 492 17.89 2.94 -13.07
N PHE A 493 17.39 3.21 -14.28
CA PHE A 493 17.79 2.47 -15.48
C PHE A 493 19.29 2.57 -15.75
N VAL A 494 19.89 3.77 -15.65
CA VAL A 494 21.33 3.92 -15.86
C VAL A 494 22.11 3.18 -14.77
N ARG A 495 21.74 3.35 -13.50
CA ARG A 495 22.46 2.75 -12.37
C ARG A 495 22.34 1.22 -12.34
N GLU A 496 21.12 0.70 -12.26
CA GLU A 496 20.87 -0.74 -12.09
C GLU A 496 20.91 -1.48 -13.44
N GLY A 497 20.41 -0.86 -14.50
CA GLY A 497 20.38 -1.46 -15.83
C GLY A 497 21.74 -1.42 -16.54
N LEU A 498 22.38 -0.25 -16.65
CA LEU A 498 23.61 -0.11 -17.43
C LEU A 498 24.88 -0.32 -16.59
N MET A 499 25.02 0.37 -15.45
CA MET A 499 26.26 0.33 -14.65
C MET A 499 26.44 -1.00 -13.93
N GLN A 500 25.36 -1.58 -13.39
CA GLN A 500 25.38 -2.87 -12.69
C GLN A 500 25.13 -4.08 -13.59
N GLY A 501 24.93 -3.87 -14.90
CA GLY A 501 24.77 -4.96 -15.88
C GLY A 501 23.40 -5.64 -15.89
N GLY A 502 22.34 -5.00 -15.36
CA GLY A 502 20.98 -5.53 -15.39
C GLY A 502 20.35 -5.61 -16.80
N VAL A 503 20.87 -4.86 -17.78
CA VAL A 503 20.45 -4.95 -19.18
C VAL A 503 21.09 -6.17 -19.84
N ARG A 504 20.25 -7.13 -20.26
CA ARG A 504 20.71 -8.34 -20.94
C ARG A 504 21.25 -8.05 -22.34
N GLY A 505 22.31 -8.75 -22.72
CA GLY A 505 22.89 -8.73 -24.06
C GLY A 505 24.30 -8.14 -24.07
N LYS A 506 25.13 -8.59 -25.02
CA LYS A 506 26.51 -8.09 -25.15
C LYS A 506 26.50 -6.65 -25.66
N SER A 507 27.29 -5.80 -25.03
CA SER A 507 27.40 -4.37 -25.32
C SER A 507 28.86 -3.98 -25.24
N ARG A 508 29.38 -3.36 -26.31
CA ARG A 508 30.76 -2.88 -26.31
C ARG A 508 30.97 -1.81 -25.25
N ALA A 509 29.95 -0.98 -25.02
CA ALA A 509 29.97 0.04 -23.97
C ALA A 509 29.99 -0.56 -22.56
N ALA A 510 29.28 -1.68 -22.33
CA ALA A 510 29.29 -2.34 -21.02
C ALA A 510 30.63 -3.06 -20.77
N GLU A 511 31.16 -3.76 -21.79
CA GLU A 511 32.50 -4.36 -21.74
C GLU A 511 33.58 -3.29 -21.50
N ARG A 512 33.47 -2.13 -22.16
CA ARG A 512 34.37 -1.00 -21.92
C ARG A 512 34.25 -0.44 -20.51
N LEU A 513 33.03 -0.27 -19.98
CA LEU A 513 32.80 0.22 -18.63
C LEU A 513 33.38 -0.73 -17.57
N ALA A 514 33.24 -2.04 -17.77
CA ALA A 514 33.86 -3.05 -16.91
C ALA A 514 35.39 -2.98 -16.95
N ALA A 515 35.98 -2.89 -18.14
CA ALA A 515 37.42 -2.76 -18.30
C ALA A 515 37.97 -1.45 -17.70
N LEU A 516 37.22 -0.34 -17.82
CA LEU A 516 37.56 0.92 -17.17
C LEU A 516 37.55 0.80 -15.66
N LYS A 517 36.61 0.05 -15.09
CA LYS A 517 36.56 -0.15 -13.65
C LYS A 517 37.81 -0.85 -13.14
N GLU A 518 38.22 -1.95 -13.79
CA GLU A 518 39.46 -2.67 -13.47
C GLU A 518 40.70 -1.77 -13.64
N GLU A 519 40.71 -0.94 -14.69
CA GLU A 519 41.79 0.01 -14.95
C GLU A 519 41.89 1.10 -13.85
N ILE A 520 40.77 1.66 -13.41
CA ILE A 520 40.73 2.64 -12.31
C ILE A 520 41.11 1.97 -10.99
N GLU A 521 40.64 0.75 -10.71
CA GLU A 521 41.05 -0.03 -9.52
C GLU A 521 42.57 -0.27 -9.50
N GLY A 522 43.18 -0.54 -10.66
CA GLY A 522 44.63 -0.61 -10.79
C GLY A 522 45.35 0.70 -10.45
N ILE A 523 44.82 1.84 -10.90
CA ILE A 523 45.34 3.17 -10.55
C ILE A 523 45.16 3.47 -9.06
N GLU A 524 44.02 3.10 -8.48
CA GLU A 524 43.75 3.23 -7.04
C GLU A 524 44.75 2.45 -6.20
N HIS A 525 45.14 1.24 -6.65
CA HIS A 525 46.20 0.46 -6.02
C HIS A 525 47.57 1.13 -6.13
N LYS A 526 47.93 1.68 -7.30
CA LYS A 526 49.18 2.45 -7.48
C LYS A 526 49.26 3.64 -6.54
N LEU A 527 48.18 4.41 -6.42
CA LEU A 527 48.12 5.62 -5.59
C LEU A 527 47.76 5.35 -4.12
N ARG A 528 47.54 4.08 -3.75
CA ARG A 528 47.07 3.64 -2.43
C ARG A 528 45.78 4.34 -1.96
N ARG A 529 44.81 4.52 -2.87
CA ARG A 529 43.47 5.11 -2.62
C ARG A 529 42.34 4.15 -3.03
N PRO A 530 42.20 2.97 -2.40
CA PRO A 530 41.19 1.99 -2.80
C PRO A 530 39.77 2.56 -2.69
N GLY A 531 39.00 2.45 -3.78
CA GLY A 531 37.64 3.00 -3.91
C GLY A 531 37.56 4.54 -3.89
N GLY A 532 38.68 5.22 -4.10
CA GLY A 532 38.78 6.68 -3.99
C GLY A 532 38.62 7.44 -5.31
N LEU A 533 38.82 6.78 -6.46
CA LEU A 533 38.84 7.42 -7.78
C LEU A 533 37.56 7.16 -8.58
N TRP A 534 37.07 5.93 -8.55
CA TRP A 534 35.85 5.57 -9.28
C TRP A 534 34.65 6.35 -8.75
N SER A 535 33.98 7.11 -9.63
CA SER A 535 32.80 7.90 -9.27
C SER A 535 31.56 7.39 -9.99
N GLU A 536 30.65 6.77 -9.23
CA GLU A 536 29.33 6.40 -9.75
C GLU A 536 28.55 7.61 -10.28
N GLU A 537 28.74 8.78 -9.69
CA GLU A 537 28.07 10.01 -10.13
C GLU A 537 28.61 10.50 -11.48
N ALA A 538 29.93 10.41 -11.71
CA ALA A 538 30.52 10.76 -13.00
C ALA A 538 30.03 9.83 -14.12
N VAL A 539 29.96 8.52 -13.83
CA VAL A 539 29.42 7.52 -14.75
C VAL A 539 27.93 7.79 -15.04
N LEU A 540 27.15 8.14 -14.01
CA LEU A 540 25.75 8.52 -14.16
C LEU A 540 25.62 9.75 -15.08
N GLU A 541 26.36 10.83 -14.81
CA GLU A 541 26.36 12.07 -15.61
C GLU A 541 26.80 11.82 -17.07
N PHE A 542 27.78 10.94 -17.28
CA PHE A 542 28.23 10.52 -18.60
C PHE A 542 27.08 9.93 -19.41
N PHE A 543 26.35 8.96 -18.85
CA PHE A 543 25.20 8.36 -19.54
C PHE A 543 24.02 9.34 -19.64
N GLU A 544 23.75 10.12 -18.60
CA GLU A 544 22.65 11.08 -18.58
C GLU A 544 22.81 12.23 -19.58
N SER A 545 24.03 12.62 -19.93
CA SER A 545 24.27 13.64 -20.96
C SER A 545 24.08 13.13 -22.40
N ARG A 546 24.13 11.81 -22.61
CA ARG A 546 24.16 11.18 -23.95
C ARG A 546 22.90 10.41 -24.31
N LEU A 547 22.23 9.80 -23.34
CA LEU A 547 21.01 9.05 -23.59
C LEU A 547 19.82 9.99 -23.85
N PRO A 548 18.95 9.69 -24.82
CA PRO A 548 17.70 10.43 -25.03
C PRO A 548 16.85 10.59 -23.77
N GLN A 549 16.12 11.71 -23.67
CA GLN A 549 15.16 11.94 -22.60
C GLN A 549 14.07 10.86 -22.60
N GLY A 550 13.69 10.39 -21.40
CA GLY A 550 12.64 9.36 -21.22
C GLY A 550 13.06 7.91 -21.48
N MET A 551 14.33 7.66 -21.83
CA MET A 551 14.85 6.30 -21.98
C MET A 551 14.98 5.60 -20.62
N CYS A 552 14.12 4.61 -20.37
CA CYS A 552 14.06 3.85 -19.11
C CYS A 552 13.75 2.36 -19.30
N THR A 553 13.95 1.83 -20.53
CA THR A 553 13.70 0.42 -20.86
C THR A 553 14.84 -0.14 -21.70
N ALA A 554 15.15 -1.42 -21.51
CA ALA A 554 16.17 -2.15 -22.27
C ALA A 554 15.83 -2.19 -23.76
N LYS A 555 14.54 -2.34 -24.12
CA LYS A 555 14.10 -2.33 -25.51
C LYS A 555 14.45 -1.01 -26.19
N ALA A 556 14.05 0.13 -25.60
CA ALA A 556 14.36 1.44 -26.16
C ALA A 556 15.87 1.68 -26.26
N PHE A 557 16.63 1.19 -25.27
CA PHE A 557 18.09 1.25 -25.29
C PHE A 557 18.70 0.40 -26.41
N HIS A 558 18.27 -0.85 -26.61
CA HIS A 558 18.78 -1.70 -27.68
C HIS A 558 18.46 -1.17 -29.07
N ASP A 559 17.26 -0.63 -29.27
CA ASP A 559 16.85 -0.01 -30.54
C ASP A 559 17.69 1.24 -30.84
N TRP A 560 17.95 2.07 -29.81
CA TRP A 560 18.74 3.29 -29.96
C TRP A 560 20.24 2.99 -30.14
N ARG A 561 20.82 2.10 -29.32
CA ARG A 561 22.26 1.82 -29.30
C ARG A 561 22.74 1.25 -30.64
N GLY A 562 21.90 0.53 -31.38
CA GLY A 562 22.28 -0.08 -32.66
C GLY A 562 22.82 0.91 -33.70
N LYS A 563 22.60 2.23 -33.51
CA LYS A 563 23.14 3.30 -34.36
C LYS A 563 24.00 4.33 -33.60
N HIS A 564 24.11 4.23 -32.28
CA HIS A 564 24.69 5.27 -31.42
C HIS A 564 25.60 4.72 -30.32
N GLU A 565 25.96 3.43 -30.36
CA GLU A 565 26.79 2.79 -29.31
C GLU A 565 28.14 3.50 -29.11
N ASP A 566 28.75 4.02 -30.18
CA ASP A 566 30.02 4.75 -30.08
C ASP A 566 29.91 6.04 -29.25
N GLN A 567 28.72 6.63 -29.11
CA GLN A 567 28.50 7.86 -28.32
C GLN A 567 28.61 7.59 -26.81
N ILE A 568 28.36 6.36 -26.37
CA ILE A 568 28.35 5.94 -24.96
C ILE A 568 29.58 5.09 -24.59
N MET A 569 30.65 5.18 -25.38
CA MET A 569 31.95 4.57 -25.07
C MET A 569 32.72 5.48 -24.12
N ALA A 570 32.62 5.21 -22.82
CA ALA A 570 33.32 5.98 -21.80
C ALA A 570 34.86 5.86 -21.92
N ASN A 571 35.55 6.89 -21.45
CA ASN A 571 36.99 6.88 -21.19
C ASN A 571 37.27 7.08 -19.68
N ARG A 572 38.55 7.13 -19.29
CA ARG A 572 38.95 7.24 -17.90
C ARG A 572 38.46 8.54 -17.22
N GLN A 573 38.47 9.66 -17.93
CA GLN A 573 38.02 10.96 -17.40
C GLN A 573 36.50 11.05 -17.24
N ASP A 574 35.73 10.23 -17.96
CA ASP A 574 34.27 10.19 -17.84
C ASP A 574 33.78 9.46 -16.58
N VAL A 575 34.66 8.71 -15.89
CA VAL A 575 34.29 7.82 -14.76
C VAL A 575 34.91 8.23 -13.42
N VAL A 576 35.65 9.34 -13.41
CA VAL A 576 36.26 9.93 -12.22
C VAL A 576 35.92 11.42 -12.13
N LEU A 577 35.97 12.00 -10.93
CA LEU A 577 35.75 13.46 -10.75
C LEU A 577 37.04 14.28 -10.79
N GLU A 578 38.18 13.65 -10.51
CA GLU A 578 39.48 14.31 -10.50
C GLU A 578 40.22 14.18 -11.84
N ASN A 579 41.11 15.12 -12.13
CA ASN A 579 41.91 15.06 -13.34
C ASN A 579 43.05 14.04 -13.19
N LEU A 580 42.92 12.89 -13.85
CA LEU A 580 43.95 11.84 -13.82
C LEU A 580 45.30 12.30 -14.37
N ASP A 581 45.32 13.26 -15.30
CA ASP A 581 46.57 13.79 -15.87
C ASP A 581 47.39 14.59 -14.86
N ALA A 582 46.78 14.98 -13.74
CA ALA A 582 47.46 15.65 -12.63
C ALA A 582 48.05 14.65 -11.60
N LEU A 583 47.81 13.35 -11.77
CA LEU A 583 48.32 12.31 -10.88
C LEU A 583 49.69 11.81 -11.36
N ASP A 584 50.61 11.58 -10.42
CA ASP A 584 51.94 11.05 -10.73
C ASP A 584 51.89 9.52 -11.00
N LEU A 585 51.27 9.14 -12.11
CA LEU A 585 51.23 7.74 -12.56
C LEU A 585 52.57 7.29 -13.14
N GLU A 586 53.36 8.21 -13.69
CA GLU A 586 54.72 7.93 -14.17
C GLU A 586 55.65 7.50 -13.02
N GLY A 587 55.40 7.98 -11.81
CA GLY A 587 56.08 7.53 -10.59
C GLY A 587 55.77 6.07 -10.21
N HIS A 588 54.76 5.46 -10.81
CA HIS A 588 54.29 4.09 -10.53
C HIS A 588 54.23 3.25 -11.84
N PRO A 589 55.40 2.96 -12.46
CA PRO A 589 55.48 2.27 -13.74
C PRO A 589 55.11 0.79 -13.64
N ASP A 590 54.58 0.19 -14.71
CA ASP A 590 54.28 -1.26 -14.74
C ASP A 590 55.54 -2.13 -14.82
N TRP A 591 56.67 -1.54 -15.20
CA TRP A 591 57.96 -2.22 -15.38
C TRP A 591 59.10 -1.40 -14.80
N LEU A 592 60.08 -2.09 -14.22
CA LEU A 592 61.36 -1.52 -13.82
C LEU A 592 62.48 -2.08 -14.71
N GLU A 593 63.21 -1.21 -15.40
CA GLU A 593 64.37 -1.60 -16.19
C GLU A 593 65.67 -1.38 -15.40
N HIS A 594 66.54 -2.38 -15.36
CA HIS A 594 67.89 -2.24 -14.81
C HIS A 594 68.86 -3.20 -15.51
N ALA A 595 70.01 -2.68 -15.97
CA ALA A 595 71.07 -3.44 -16.63
C ALA A 595 70.57 -4.33 -17.80
N GLY A 596 69.60 -3.82 -18.59
CA GLY A 596 69.00 -4.54 -19.72
C GLY A 596 68.03 -5.66 -19.33
N GLN A 597 67.62 -5.74 -18.06
CA GLN A 597 66.55 -6.62 -17.57
C GLN A 597 65.31 -5.80 -17.23
N GLU A 598 64.13 -6.34 -17.58
CA GLU A 598 62.84 -5.79 -17.21
C GLU A 598 62.20 -6.64 -16.11
N TYR A 599 61.66 -5.96 -15.08
CA TYR A 599 60.96 -6.58 -13.96
C TYR A 599 59.54 -6.03 -13.88
N ALA A 600 58.52 -6.89 -13.91
CA ALA A 600 57.13 -6.48 -13.75
C ALA A 600 56.88 -5.94 -12.34
N LEU A 601 56.09 -4.87 -12.22
CA LEU A 601 55.70 -4.29 -10.94
C LEU A 601 54.21 -4.43 -10.72
N TYR A 602 53.85 -5.02 -9.58
CA TYR A 602 52.47 -5.20 -9.14
C TYR A 602 52.22 -4.32 -7.93
N TYR A 603 51.08 -3.63 -7.94
CA TYR A 603 50.68 -2.69 -6.91
C TYR A 603 49.46 -3.20 -6.19
N ARG A 604 49.51 -3.19 -4.86
CA ARG A 604 48.35 -3.48 -4.04
C ARG A 604 48.28 -2.56 -2.84
N ALA A 605 47.08 -2.08 -2.53
CA ALA A 605 46.81 -1.26 -1.37
C ALA A 605 45.85 -2.02 -0.46
N ALA A 606 46.40 -2.88 0.39
CA ALA A 606 45.65 -3.78 1.25
C ALA A 606 46.40 -3.99 2.58
N PRO A 607 46.24 -3.07 3.56
CA PRO A 607 46.99 -3.12 4.81
C PRO A 607 46.89 -4.48 5.51
N GLY A 608 48.06 -5.07 5.81
CA GLY A 608 48.17 -6.37 6.49
C GLY A 608 48.24 -7.59 5.58
N GLU A 609 48.04 -7.43 4.27
CA GLU A 609 48.27 -8.50 3.29
C GLU A 609 49.76 -8.67 2.97
N ARG A 610 50.16 -9.89 2.57
CA ARG A 610 51.58 -10.22 2.32
C ARG A 610 52.22 -9.41 1.19
N ASP A 611 51.40 -8.96 0.24
CA ASP A 611 51.73 -8.25 -0.99
C ASP A 611 51.32 -6.77 -0.96
N ASP A 612 50.92 -6.22 0.21
CA ASP A 612 50.62 -4.79 0.34
C ASP A 612 51.83 -3.92 -0.06
N GLY A 613 51.63 -2.91 -0.89
CA GLY A 613 52.70 -2.09 -1.47
C GLY A 613 53.11 -2.55 -2.86
N VAL A 614 54.41 -2.45 -3.16
CA VAL A 614 54.98 -2.83 -4.45
C VAL A 614 55.55 -4.25 -4.38
N THR A 615 55.19 -5.08 -5.35
CA THR A 615 55.78 -6.40 -5.58
C THR A 615 56.48 -6.43 -6.93
N MET A 616 57.76 -6.79 -6.92
CA MET A 616 58.59 -6.98 -8.11
C MET A 616 58.52 -8.44 -8.55
N GLY A 617 58.01 -8.67 -9.77
CA GLY A 617 58.04 -9.96 -10.44
C GLY A 617 59.42 -10.23 -11.01
N VAL A 618 59.97 -11.39 -10.67
CA VAL A 618 61.32 -11.82 -11.05
C VAL A 618 61.23 -13.23 -11.58
N HIS A 619 61.55 -13.45 -12.85
CA HIS A 619 61.65 -14.81 -13.36
C HIS A 619 62.79 -15.56 -12.66
N ILE A 620 62.67 -16.87 -12.46
CA ILE A 620 63.68 -17.68 -11.77
C ILE A 620 65.09 -17.51 -12.36
N ASP A 621 65.19 -17.31 -13.67
CA ASP A 621 66.45 -17.12 -14.39
C ASP A 621 67.04 -15.70 -14.21
N GLN A 622 66.24 -14.72 -13.79
CA GLN A 622 66.68 -13.35 -13.48
C GLN A 622 67.19 -13.22 -12.04
N LEU A 623 66.79 -14.11 -11.13
CA LEU A 623 67.17 -14.06 -9.70
C LEU A 623 68.70 -14.06 -9.44
N PRO A 624 69.55 -14.77 -10.21
CA PRO A 624 71.00 -14.73 -10.02
C PRO A 624 71.62 -13.37 -10.36
N ILE A 625 71.07 -12.67 -11.35
CA ILE A 625 71.59 -11.39 -11.85
C ILE A 625 70.93 -10.17 -11.19
N LEU A 626 69.80 -10.35 -10.49
CA LEU A 626 69.12 -9.30 -9.74
C LEU A 626 70.03 -8.75 -8.62
N PRO A 627 70.39 -7.46 -8.61
CA PRO A 627 71.18 -6.88 -7.53
C PRO A 627 70.40 -6.90 -6.21
N ASP A 628 71.06 -7.33 -5.12
CA ASP A 628 70.42 -7.47 -3.81
C ASP A 628 69.84 -6.15 -3.27
N TRP A 629 70.40 -5.03 -3.75
CA TRP A 629 70.04 -3.68 -3.34
C TRP A 629 68.95 -3.05 -4.21
N LEU A 630 68.62 -3.59 -5.38
CA LEU A 630 67.67 -2.95 -6.30
C LEU A 630 66.27 -2.77 -5.69
N PRO A 631 65.69 -3.78 -4.99
CA PRO A 631 64.38 -3.62 -4.33
C PRO A 631 64.36 -2.53 -3.25
N SER A 632 65.51 -2.16 -2.67
CA SER A 632 65.61 -1.10 -1.66
C SER A 632 65.18 0.27 -2.20
N TRP A 633 65.20 0.48 -3.51
CA TRP A 633 64.75 1.73 -4.16
C TRP A 633 63.24 1.82 -4.34
N GLY A 634 62.55 0.69 -4.53
CA GLY A 634 61.12 0.69 -4.82
C GLY A 634 60.80 1.35 -6.14
N VAL A 635 59.79 2.23 -6.13
CA VAL A 635 59.34 2.97 -7.32
C VAL A 635 59.54 4.47 -7.13
N PRO A 636 59.72 5.25 -8.21
CA PRO A 636 59.99 6.68 -8.10
C PRO A 636 58.92 7.47 -7.31
N GLY A 637 57.65 7.08 -7.41
CA GLY A 637 56.53 7.72 -6.72
C GLY A 637 56.57 7.56 -5.19
N ASP A 638 57.12 6.45 -4.70
CA ASP A 638 57.26 6.17 -3.26
C ASP A 638 58.61 6.64 -2.69
N LEU A 639 59.55 7.08 -3.54
CA LEU A 639 60.95 7.31 -3.14
C LEU A 639 61.08 8.41 -2.08
N ALA A 640 60.33 9.51 -2.22
CA ALA A 640 60.26 10.57 -1.22
C ALA A 640 59.72 10.04 0.11
N TRP A 641 58.64 9.26 0.08
CA TRP A 641 58.02 8.72 1.29
C TRP A 641 58.94 7.71 2.00
N ARG A 642 59.61 6.86 1.23
CA ARG A 642 60.63 5.93 1.72
C ARG A 642 61.81 6.66 2.36
N ALA A 643 62.36 7.66 1.68
CA ALA A 643 63.45 8.49 2.20
C ALA A 643 63.03 9.24 3.48
N GLU A 644 61.82 9.76 3.54
CA GLU A 644 61.27 10.40 4.73
C GLU A 644 61.25 9.43 5.93
N TRP A 645 60.73 8.22 5.76
CA TRP A 645 60.71 7.21 6.82
C TRP A 645 62.11 6.80 7.26
N MET A 646 63.04 6.66 6.32
CA MET A 646 64.44 6.41 6.63
C MET A 646 65.06 7.56 7.43
N ILE A 647 64.85 8.83 7.05
CA ILE A 647 65.32 9.99 7.83
C ILE A 647 64.68 10.02 9.23
N ARG A 648 63.39 9.66 9.33
CA ARG A 648 62.68 9.53 10.62
C ARG A 648 63.16 8.33 11.43
N SER A 649 63.88 7.38 10.87
CA SER A 649 64.50 6.27 11.60
C SER A 649 65.80 6.68 12.30
N LEU A 650 66.49 7.72 11.78
CA LEU A 650 67.79 8.19 12.30
C LEU A 650 67.77 8.55 13.80
N PRO A 651 68.91 8.44 14.51
CA PRO A 651 69.09 8.97 15.86
C PRO A 651 68.63 10.42 15.99
N LYS A 652 68.14 10.78 17.18
CA LYS A 652 67.53 12.11 17.45
C LYS A 652 68.42 13.28 17.03
N ASP A 653 69.72 13.17 17.28
CA ASP A 653 70.68 14.24 17.00
C ASP A 653 70.89 14.42 15.50
N LEU A 654 71.08 13.34 14.72
CA LEU A 654 71.21 13.40 13.26
C LEU A 654 69.92 13.83 12.57
N ARG A 655 68.76 13.37 13.08
CA ARG A 655 67.45 13.74 12.54
C ARG A 655 67.15 15.23 12.67
N ARG A 656 67.60 15.88 13.75
CA ARG A 656 67.44 17.33 13.96
C ARG A 656 68.15 18.13 12.88
N GLU A 657 69.34 17.68 12.47
CA GLU A 657 70.16 18.36 11.47
C GLU A 657 69.67 18.09 10.03
N CYS A 658 68.79 17.10 9.82
CA CYS A 658 68.14 16.80 8.54
C CYS A 658 66.77 17.49 8.37
N GLN A 659 66.44 18.50 9.19
CA GLN A 659 65.20 19.24 9.07
C GLN A 659 65.33 20.42 8.09
N PRO A 660 64.29 20.73 7.28
CA PRO A 660 62.98 20.06 7.20
C PRO A 660 63.06 18.69 6.50
N VAL A 661 62.50 17.64 7.11
CA VAL A 661 62.57 16.27 6.57
C VAL A 661 61.91 16.16 5.19
N ALA A 662 60.80 16.87 4.97
CA ALA A 662 60.10 16.90 3.69
C ALA A 662 60.97 17.50 2.57
N GLU A 663 61.74 18.55 2.86
CA GLU A 663 62.66 19.16 1.90
C GLU A 663 63.81 18.19 1.54
N ALA A 664 64.40 17.56 2.55
CA ALA A 664 65.48 16.59 2.35
C ALA A 664 65.03 15.37 1.55
N SER A 665 63.86 14.80 1.89
CA SER A 665 63.32 13.61 1.21
C SER A 665 62.82 13.90 -0.20
N ASN A 666 62.12 15.01 -0.43
CA ASN A 666 61.68 15.40 -1.77
C ASN A 666 62.87 15.74 -2.68
N GLY A 667 63.85 16.50 -2.17
CA GLY A 667 65.05 16.83 -2.95
C GLY A 667 65.85 15.57 -3.34
N PHE A 668 65.95 14.60 -2.43
CA PHE A 668 66.56 13.30 -2.74
C PHE A 668 65.78 12.55 -3.83
N ALA A 669 64.45 12.50 -3.71
CA ALA A 669 63.61 11.83 -4.69
C ALA A 669 63.68 12.50 -6.07
N GLU A 670 63.68 13.82 -6.14
CA GLU A 670 63.84 14.60 -7.37
C GLU A 670 65.21 14.34 -8.03
N GLU A 671 66.29 14.37 -7.25
CA GLU A 671 67.65 14.10 -7.75
C GLU A 671 67.73 12.70 -8.35
N TRP A 672 67.17 11.69 -7.68
CA TRP A 672 67.29 10.30 -8.08
C TRP A 672 66.17 9.79 -8.97
N ARG A 673 65.15 10.60 -9.30
CA ARG A 673 63.96 10.15 -10.05
C ARG A 673 64.31 9.49 -11.39
N TYR A 674 65.18 10.14 -12.17
CA TYR A 674 65.57 9.71 -13.52
C TYR A 674 67.00 9.18 -13.61
N GLN A 675 67.73 9.10 -12.48
CA GLN A 675 69.08 8.56 -12.46
C GLN A 675 69.08 7.04 -12.46
N GLU A 676 70.05 6.43 -13.13
CA GLU A 676 70.29 5.00 -13.05
C GLU A 676 70.73 4.63 -11.63
N LYS A 677 70.12 3.59 -11.06
CA LYS A 677 70.42 3.14 -9.71
C LYS A 677 71.71 2.31 -9.74
N ASP A 678 72.66 2.65 -8.89
CA ASP A 678 74.04 2.14 -8.96
C ASP A 678 74.55 1.65 -7.58
N GLY A 679 73.65 1.41 -6.62
CA GLY A 679 73.98 0.92 -5.29
C GLY A 679 72.81 0.98 -4.30
N PRO A 680 73.01 0.59 -3.03
CA PRO A 680 71.93 0.58 -2.02
C PRO A 680 71.36 1.96 -1.70
N LEU A 681 70.04 2.02 -1.51
CA LEU A 681 69.32 3.26 -1.23
C LEU A 681 69.88 3.97 0.02
N GLU A 682 70.13 3.21 1.09
CA GLU A 682 70.66 3.72 2.35
C GLU A 682 72.05 4.35 2.19
N VAL A 683 72.85 3.86 1.24
CA VAL A 683 74.17 4.43 0.93
C VAL A 683 74.02 5.77 0.21
N ARG A 684 73.16 5.83 -0.81
CA ARG A 684 72.92 7.06 -1.58
C ARG A 684 72.22 8.12 -0.76
N LEU A 685 71.27 7.74 0.08
CA LEU A 685 70.58 8.65 0.99
C LEU A 685 71.54 9.21 2.05
N ALA A 686 72.40 8.39 2.66
CA ALA A 686 73.44 8.86 3.59
C ALA A 686 74.38 9.90 2.96
N GLN A 687 74.83 9.64 1.72
CA GLN A 687 75.68 10.56 0.95
C GLN A 687 74.97 11.89 0.66
N TYR A 688 73.70 11.83 0.26
CA TYR A 688 72.87 13.01 0.03
C TYR A 688 72.67 13.81 1.31
N LEU A 689 72.26 13.17 2.41
CA LEU A 689 72.01 13.82 3.70
C LEU A 689 73.27 14.42 4.32
N THR A 690 74.43 13.82 4.09
CA THR A 690 75.72 14.40 4.54
C THR A 690 76.01 15.73 3.83
N LYS A 691 75.66 15.84 2.55
CA LYS A 691 75.76 17.10 1.80
C LYS A 691 74.69 18.11 2.23
N PHE A 692 73.45 17.62 2.47
CA PHE A 692 72.30 18.44 2.86
C PHE A 692 72.48 19.06 4.26
N SER A 693 72.82 18.24 5.27
CA SER A 693 72.90 18.64 6.68
C SER A 693 74.28 19.15 7.11
N ARG A 694 75.34 18.88 6.33
CA ARG A 694 76.76 19.09 6.68
C ARG A 694 77.26 18.28 7.89
N PHE A 695 76.48 17.30 8.36
CA PHE A 695 76.88 16.31 9.36
C PHE A 695 77.08 14.95 8.70
N ASN A 696 78.03 14.16 9.20
CA ASN A 696 78.29 12.82 8.68
C ASN A 696 77.12 11.89 9.04
N VAL A 697 76.36 11.47 8.02
CA VAL A 697 75.33 10.43 8.12
C VAL A 697 75.88 9.18 7.44
N GLU A 698 75.86 8.05 8.14
CA GLU A 698 76.34 6.77 7.63
C GLU A 698 75.18 5.79 7.38
N PRO A 699 75.33 4.82 6.46
CA PRO A 699 74.24 3.88 6.15
C PRO A 699 73.74 3.08 7.37
N ARG A 700 74.63 2.80 8.32
CA ARG A 700 74.32 2.09 9.57
C ARG A 700 73.47 2.90 10.56
N ASP A 701 73.31 4.20 10.33
CA ASP A 701 72.51 5.06 11.19
C ASP A 701 71.00 4.92 10.91
N PHE A 702 70.62 4.33 9.76
CA PHE A 702 69.24 4.03 9.43
C PHE A 702 68.77 2.73 10.10
N ASP A 703 67.58 2.78 10.69
CA ASP A 703 66.90 1.60 11.24
C ASP A 703 65.84 1.14 10.24
N LEU A 704 66.23 0.20 9.37
CA LEU A 704 65.39 -0.28 8.27
C LEU A 704 64.22 -1.15 8.75
N GLU A 705 64.29 -1.74 9.94
CA GLU A 705 63.19 -2.52 10.53
C GLU A 705 61.98 -1.65 10.87
N ARG A 706 62.17 -0.32 10.93
CA ARG A 706 61.10 0.65 11.17
C ARG A 706 60.38 1.10 9.91
N LEU A 707 60.77 0.64 8.73
CA LEU A 707 60.02 0.93 7.51
C LEU A 707 58.65 0.23 7.60
N PRO A 708 57.55 0.95 7.32
CA PRO A 708 56.24 0.33 7.16
C PRO A 708 56.27 -0.78 6.12
N GLU A 709 55.48 -1.83 6.35
CA GLU A 709 55.41 -3.00 5.48
C GLU A 709 55.13 -2.60 4.04
N GLU A 710 54.18 -1.70 3.81
CA GLU A 710 53.79 -1.19 2.49
C GLU A 710 54.92 -0.50 1.71
N LEU A 711 55.94 0.01 2.40
CA LEU A 711 57.10 0.66 1.78
C LEU A 711 58.24 -0.31 1.49
N ILE A 712 58.14 -1.57 1.92
CA ILE A 712 59.13 -2.60 1.60
C ILE A 712 58.73 -3.23 0.27
N THR A 713 59.61 -3.16 -0.74
CA THR A 713 59.37 -3.84 -2.02
C THR A 713 59.45 -5.35 -1.82
N LYS A 714 58.39 -6.08 -2.18
CA LYS A 714 58.38 -7.55 -2.17
C LYS A 714 58.94 -8.08 -3.48
N ILE A 715 59.39 -9.32 -3.44
CA ILE A 715 59.94 -10.04 -4.57
C ILE A 715 59.11 -11.30 -4.74
N TRP A 716 58.47 -11.42 -5.90
CA TRP A 716 57.73 -12.59 -6.31
C TRP A 716 58.51 -13.29 -7.41
N VAL A 717 58.94 -14.52 -7.14
CA VAL A 717 59.74 -15.33 -8.07
C VAL A 717 58.83 -16.33 -8.77
N CYS A 718 58.78 -16.28 -10.10
CA CYS A 718 57.94 -17.14 -10.94
C CYS A 718 58.74 -18.06 -11.89
N ASP A 719 58.07 -19.10 -12.39
CA ASP A 719 58.55 -19.97 -13.48
C ASP A 719 58.04 -19.50 -14.86
N ASP A 720 58.31 -20.31 -15.89
CA ASP A 720 57.93 -20.02 -17.29
C ASP A 720 56.40 -19.98 -17.50
N GLU A 721 55.62 -20.52 -16.57
CA GLU A 721 54.16 -20.53 -16.58
C GLU A 721 53.56 -19.45 -15.66
N GLU A 722 54.38 -18.52 -15.16
CA GLU A 722 54.01 -17.48 -14.19
C GLU A 722 53.50 -18.03 -12.84
N ASN A 723 53.84 -19.26 -12.46
CA ASN A 723 53.49 -19.81 -11.15
C ASN A 723 54.45 -19.33 -10.05
N GLU A 724 53.92 -19.04 -8.85
CA GLU A 724 54.74 -18.64 -7.68
C GLU A 724 55.66 -19.79 -7.21
N ILE A 725 56.98 -19.57 -7.30
CA ILE A 725 57.99 -20.47 -6.73
C ILE A 725 58.39 -20.01 -5.33
N ALA A 726 58.56 -18.70 -5.15
CA ALA A 726 58.87 -18.09 -3.87
C ALA A 726 58.40 -16.64 -3.79
N PHE A 727 58.16 -16.20 -2.55
CA PHE A 727 57.80 -14.82 -2.23
C PHE A 727 58.61 -14.36 -1.02
N GLY A 728 59.15 -13.15 -1.05
CA GLY A 728 59.99 -12.64 0.04
C GLY A 728 60.35 -11.16 -0.11
N LYS A 729 61.21 -10.68 0.79
CA LYS A 729 61.67 -9.28 0.84
C LYS A 729 63.19 -9.14 0.67
N ASP A 730 63.91 -10.25 0.73
CA ASP A 730 65.37 -10.30 0.68
C ASP A 730 65.83 -11.19 -0.48
N VAL A 731 66.48 -10.56 -1.46
CA VAL A 731 67.02 -11.23 -2.65
C VAL A 731 68.04 -12.32 -2.27
N LYS A 732 68.91 -12.07 -1.28
CA LYS A 732 69.93 -13.04 -0.84
C LYS A 732 69.28 -14.27 -0.23
N ALA A 733 68.28 -14.06 0.61
CA ALA A 733 67.53 -15.16 1.23
C ALA A 733 66.80 -16.00 0.17
N LEU A 734 66.18 -15.35 -0.83
CA LEU A 734 65.52 -16.02 -1.94
C LEU A 734 66.51 -16.79 -2.83
N ARG A 735 67.66 -16.19 -3.16
CA ARG A 735 68.73 -16.84 -3.93
C ARG A 735 69.30 -18.05 -3.19
N ALA A 736 69.50 -17.95 -1.87
CA ALA A 736 69.95 -19.07 -1.06
C ALA A 736 68.91 -20.21 -1.00
N LYS A 737 67.63 -19.86 -0.83
CA LYS A 737 66.51 -20.82 -0.79
C LYS A 737 66.33 -21.54 -2.13
N LEU A 738 66.44 -20.82 -3.24
CA LEU A 738 66.22 -21.33 -4.59
C LEU A 738 67.50 -21.77 -5.30
N GLY A 739 68.66 -21.68 -4.65
CA GLY A 739 69.96 -21.94 -5.28
C GLY A 739 70.08 -23.33 -5.89
N LYS A 740 69.45 -24.35 -5.29
CA LYS A 740 69.37 -25.69 -5.88
C LYS A 740 68.51 -25.71 -7.15
N VAL A 741 67.34 -25.07 -7.13
CA VAL A 741 66.40 -25.02 -8.28
C VAL A 741 67.02 -24.25 -9.46
N VAL A 742 67.67 -23.13 -9.18
CA VAL A 742 68.41 -22.33 -10.18
C VAL A 742 69.56 -23.14 -10.75
N LYS A 743 70.33 -23.84 -9.91
CA LYS A 743 71.45 -24.68 -10.34
C LYS A 743 70.99 -25.85 -11.19
N ASP A 744 69.93 -26.57 -10.77
CA ASP A 744 69.37 -27.70 -11.50
C ASP A 744 68.80 -27.25 -12.87
N ARG A 745 68.14 -26.07 -12.96
CA ARG A 745 67.69 -25.48 -14.25
C ARG A 745 68.86 -25.05 -15.12
N PHE A 746 69.89 -24.41 -14.55
CA PHE A 746 71.10 -24.03 -15.27
C PHE A 746 71.82 -25.25 -15.84
N GLU A 747 72.00 -26.30 -15.03
CA GLU A 747 72.59 -27.57 -15.47
C GLU A 747 71.73 -28.22 -16.55
N ALA A 748 70.40 -28.30 -16.39
CA ALA A 748 69.51 -28.85 -17.42
C ALA A 748 69.57 -28.08 -18.75
N ALA A 749 69.62 -26.74 -18.71
CA ALA A 749 69.73 -25.91 -19.90
C ALA A 749 71.10 -26.03 -20.59
N ALA A 750 72.20 -26.03 -19.82
CA ALA A 750 73.55 -26.22 -20.34
C ALA A 750 73.76 -27.65 -20.89
N ASN A 751 73.19 -28.65 -20.22
CA ASN A 751 73.26 -30.05 -20.62
C ASN A 751 72.42 -30.35 -21.86
N ALA A 752 71.27 -29.70 -22.06
CA ALA A 752 70.45 -29.88 -23.27
C ALA A 752 71.25 -29.65 -24.57
N GLU A 753 72.23 -28.74 -24.53
CA GLU A 753 73.04 -28.38 -25.69
C GLU A 753 74.32 -29.24 -25.81
N TRP A 754 74.96 -29.61 -24.68
CA TRP A 754 76.29 -30.22 -24.64
C TRP A 754 76.36 -31.66 -24.11
N GLU A 755 75.33 -32.16 -23.43
CA GLU A 755 75.33 -33.51 -22.86
C GLU A 755 75.29 -34.57 -23.97
N ARG A 756 76.14 -35.59 -23.84
CA ARG A 756 76.18 -36.77 -24.70
C ARG A 756 76.38 -37.99 -23.79
N SER A 757 75.48 -38.96 -23.87
CA SER A 757 75.51 -40.19 -23.08
C SER A 757 75.69 -41.43 -23.96
N GLY A 758 76.15 -42.54 -23.39
CA GLY A 758 76.32 -43.83 -24.08
C GLY A 758 77.52 -43.94 -25.04
N MET A 759 78.51 -43.05 -24.92
CA MET A 759 79.75 -43.12 -25.70
C MET A 759 80.61 -44.32 -25.29
N LYS A 760 80.82 -45.29 -26.20
CA LYS A 760 81.69 -46.47 -25.96
C LYS A 760 83.14 -46.28 -26.40
N ALA A 761 83.43 -45.19 -27.10
CA ALA A 761 84.75 -44.78 -27.54
C ALA A 761 84.75 -43.25 -27.64
N TRP A 762 85.86 -42.61 -27.27
CA TRP A 762 86.00 -41.16 -27.34
C TRP A 762 86.08 -40.70 -28.80
N THR A 763 85.04 -40.03 -29.28
CA THR A 763 84.94 -39.55 -30.67
C THR A 763 84.87 -38.02 -30.80
N GLU A 764 84.69 -37.31 -29.70
CA GLU A 764 84.69 -35.84 -29.67
C GLU A 764 86.14 -35.33 -29.56
N GLY A 765 86.42 -34.11 -30.00
CA GLY A 765 87.75 -33.50 -29.90
C GLY A 765 88.14 -33.17 -28.45
N ASP A 766 89.01 -32.17 -28.27
CA ASP A 766 89.31 -31.65 -26.93
C ASP A 766 88.06 -31.05 -26.29
N VAL A 767 87.78 -31.41 -25.04
CA VAL A 767 86.70 -30.82 -24.25
C VAL A 767 87.09 -29.38 -23.92
N PRO A 768 86.30 -28.37 -24.36
CA PRO A 768 86.62 -26.98 -24.06
C PRO A 768 86.60 -26.74 -22.55
N GLU A 769 87.59 -26.01 -22.05
CA GLU A 769 87.73 -25.70 -20.62
C GLU A 769 86.57 -24.81 -20.11
N ARG A 770 85.87 -24.11 -21.00
CA ARG A 770 84.72 -23.26 -20.72
C ARG A 770 83.82 -23.19 -21.94
N ILE A 771 82.52 -23.35 -21.74
CA ILE A 771 81.48 -23.11 -22.74
C ILE A 771 80.64 -21.89 -22.32
N GLU A 772 80.29 -21.04 -23.28
CA GLU A 772 79.36 -19.93 -23.06
C GLU A 772 77.94 -20.43 -23.33
N THR A 773 77.07 -20.38 -22.33
CA THR A 773 75.64 -20.68 -22.47
C THR A 773 74.82 -19.40 -22.33
N SER A 774 73.55 -19.43 -22.72
CA SER A 774 72.62 -18.30 -22.56
C SER A 774 72.46 -17.84 -21.10
N ALA A 775 72.81 -18.68 -20.13
CA ALA A 775 72.71 -18.40 -18.70
C ALA A 775 74.08 -18.14 -18.02
N GLY A 776 75.17 -18.09 -18.79
CA GLY A 776 76.53 -17.84 -18.30
C GLY A 776 77.54 -18.96 -18.63
N PRO A 777 78.79 -18.85 -18.14
CA PRO A 777 79.84 -19.81 -18.45
C PRO A 777 79.63 -21.14 -17.71
N ALA A 778 79.63 -22.24 -18.44
CA ALA A 778 79.61 -23.59 -17.90
C ALA A 778 80.95 -24.32 -18.17
N PHE A 779 81.25 -25.32 -17.35
CA PHE A 779 82.50 -26.09 -17.40
C PHE A 779 82.14 -27.54 -17.68
N PRO A 780 82.38 -28.06 -18.90
CA PRO A 780 82.05 -29.43 -19.23
C PRO A 780 82.85 -30.42 -18.36
N ALA A 781 82.20 -31.50 -17.95
CA ALA A 781 82.82 -32.57 -17.16
C ALA A 781 82.54 -33.93 -17.80
N LEU A 782 83.46 -34.87 -17.62
CA LEU A 782 83.29 -36.25 -18.05
C LEU A 782 82.80 -37.10 -16.90
N VAL A 783 81.74 -37.87 -17.14
CA VAL A 783 81.17 -38.82 -16.18
C VAL A 783 81.22 -40.19 -16.82
N ASP A 784 81.79 -41.17 -16.10
CA ASP A 784 81.82 -42.57 -16.53
C ASP A 784 80.47 -43.22 -16.22
N GLU A 785 79.76 -43.69 -17.25
CA GLU A 785 78.41 -44.27 -17.15
C GLU A 785 78.42 -45.81 -17.00
N GLY A 786 79.58 -46.48 -17.04
CA GLY A 786 79.73 -47.92 -16.77
C GLY A 786 80.41 -48.75 -17.85
#